data_AF-A0A7X6YE54-F1
#
_entry.id   AF-A0A7X6YE54-F1
#
_cell.length_a   1.000
_cell.length_b   1.000
_cell.length_c   1.000
_cell.angle_alpha   90.00
_cell.angle_beta   90.00
_cell.angle_gamma   90.00
#
_symmetry.space_group_name_H-M   'P 1'
#
loop_
_entity.id
_entity.type
_entity.pdbx_description
1 polymer ?
#
loop_
_entity_poly.entity_id
_entity_poly.type
_entity_poly.pdbx_seq_one_letter_code
_entity_poly.pdbx_strand_id
1 'polypeptide(L)'
;MAVILTVERKTAKARIFLALVYAVLSLGGLTMVWPFLVMLAASLTGPYDYYRFSPVVRAFWDRPDRFMRYVADCYPRFPAEVFPDAPAHWGSWIVVARDRAGGRRFAERHLAGLADPGCAARWTRMAADYAAFNRAYDLRNSVCTFDPRDVAGFVRGQFEAKLRADDPQGFAALSPAARRRAALERLNAEWPVRYPTFFSIRMIAQQRAPLHHASWDYPSDDPKMELYQELKRLYRVRAYGVDDGGRAEPAAYFSRTVPYESRPLWLAWLRRSDAQARLGQPPGGGFTADDYARLAGRACASFEQLPFPLPDDAPAPLRAEWDRFIRTAYPRRLLRVRVTPELDEAYRRYVAGVCRTPAAYTRLTGQALPDAARGFAGLRLPPYENSTLWRNFIPQVPLAQLEILSAEQAWQAFLRAHYGTEKALNAAYGWQLAAFDEARFPTREALAVTFARRGWRDFFIGALSNYRTVGEYLFLRGQAFGNTVLLVLLSVLATLTVNPLAAYALSRFGLRSAEKILLFLLATMAFPAAVTAIPGFLLIRDLGLLNTFAALVLPTLASGMSIFILKGFFDGLPRELYEAAAIDGAKEWQIFLRITLPMTTPILAVNALNAFVHAYNSWEWALLVCQRQSHWTLAVWMYQMSQQLADQPWAVMAGFVLVSIPTAVVFIACQKIILRGIVLPSMK
;
A
#
# COMPACT_ATOMS: atom_id res chain seq x y z
N MET A 1 6.17 -18.76 -46.19
CA MET A 1 5.71 -20.07 -46.70
C MET A 1 4.30 -20.32 -46.19
N ALA A 2 3.29 -20.41 -47.06
CA ALA A 2 1.98 -20.89 -46.59
C ALA A 2 2.12 -22.41 -46.37
N VAL A 3 2.04 -22.85 -45.12
CA VAL A 3 2.13 -24.27 -44.72
C VAL A 3 1.04 -25.12 -45.41
N ILE A 4 0.01 -24.48 -45.98
CA ILE A 4 -1.08 -25.13 -46.71
C ILE A 4 -1.25 -24.42 -48.06
N LEU A 5 -1.17 -25.19 -49.14
CA LEU A 5 -1.42 -24.71 -50.50
C LEU A 5 -2.85 -24.17 -50.64
N THR A 6 -3.06 -23.13 -51.44
CA THR A 6 -4.37 -22.49 -51.66
C THR A 6 -5.46 -23.48 -52.11
N VAL A 7 -5.06 -24.55 -52.82
CA VAL A 7 -5.95 -25.61 -53.31
C VAL A 7 -6.43 -26.54 -52.19
N GLU A 8 -5.55 -26.88 -51.24
CA GLU A 8 -5.85 -27.83 -50.15
C GLU A 8 -6.79 -27.24 -49.09
N ARG A 9 -6.84 -25.92 -48.93
CA ARG A 9 -7.73 -25.22 -47.97
C ARG A 9 -9.23 -25.55 -48.15
N LYS A 10 -9.65 -26.03 -49.33
CA LYS A 10 -11.05 -26.39 -49.61
C LYS A 10 -11.44 -27.78 -49.09
N THR A 11 -10.50 -28.65 -48.76
CA THR A 11 -10.80 -30.00 -48.25
C THR A 11 -11.31 -29.98 -46.81
N ALA A 12 -12.20 -30.91 -46.46
CA ALA A 12 -12.74 -31.02 -45.10
C ALA A 12 -11.63 -31.23 -44.06
N LYS A 13 -10.60 -32.03 -44.39
CA LYS A 13 -9.42 -32.25 -43.54
C LYS A 13 -8.67 -30.95 -43.25
N ALA A 14 -8.40 -30.13 -44.26
CA ALA A 14 -7.71 -28.85 -44.08
C ALA A 14 -8.57 -27.83 -43.29
N ARG A 15 -9.90 -27.83 -43.48
CA ARG A 15 -10.82 -26.98 -42.70
C ARG A 15 -10.85 -27.37 -41.22
N ILE A 16 -10.89 -28.67 -40.91
CA ILE A 16 -10.82 -29.18 -39.53
C ILE A 16 -9.48 -28.82 -38.89
N PHE A 17 -8.37 -29.02 -39.61
CA PHE A 17 -7.04 -28.65 -39.13
C PHE A 17 -6.92 -27.14 -38.85
N LEU A 18 -7.38 -26.29 -39.77
CA LEU A 18 -7.41 -24.84 -39.58
C LEU A 18 -8.31 -24.42 -38.41
N ALA A 19 -9.49 -25.03 -38.27
CA ALA A 19 -10.38 -24.79 -37.14
C ALA A 19 -9.70 -25.14 -35.81
N LEU A 20 -8.97 -26.27 -35.75
CA LEU A 20 -8.21 -26.67 -34.58
C LEU A 20 -7.07 -25.69 -34.26
N VAL A 21 -6.31 -25.25 -35.29
CA VAL A 21 -5.28 -24.21 -35.13
C VAL A 21 -5.90 -22.91 -34.60
N TYR A 22 -7.01 -22.43 -35.17
CA TYR A 22 -7.69 -21.23 -34.68
C TYR A 22 -8.25 -21.40 -33.26
N ALA A 23 -8.76 -22.58 -32.91
CA ALA A 23 -9.21 -22.86 -31.54
C ALA A 23 -8.06 -22.79 -30.54
N VAL A 24 -6.91 -23.41 -30.87
CA VAL A 24 -5.70 -23.35 -30.04
C VAL A 24 -5.17 -21.91 -29.92
N LEU A 25 -5.11 -21.16 -31.03
CA LEU A 25 -4.68 -19.76 -31.02
C LEU A 25 -5.64 -18.87 -30.23
N SER A 26 -6.95 -19.11 -30.33
CA SER A 26 -7.97 -18.35 -29.59
C SER A 26 -7.90 -18.66 -28.09
N LEU A 27 -7.71 -19.94 -27.73
CA LEU A 27 -7.50 -20.35 -26.36
C LEU A 27 -6.21 -19.72 -25.79
N GLY A 28 -5.13 -19.74 -26.56
CA GLY A 28 -3.87 -19.07 -26.21
C GLY A 28 -4.03 -17.55 -26.05
N GLY A 29 -4.84 -16.91 -26.90
CA GLY A 29 -5.18 -15.50 -26.76
C GLY A 29 -5.96 -15.23 -25.47
N LEU A 30 -6.97 -16.06 -25.17
CA LEU A 30 -7.79 -15.92 -23.96
C LEU A 30 -6.95 -16.07 -22.67
N THR A 31 -6.02 -17.03 -22.64
CA THR A 31 -5.13 -17.25 -21.50
C THR A 31 -4.11 -16.13 -21.29
N MET A 32 -3.83 -15.30 -22.30
CA MET A 32 -3.03 -14.07 -22.15
C MET A 32 -3.86 -12.85 -21.76
N VAL A 33 -5.07 -12.71 -22.31
CA VAL A 33 -5.96 -11.57 -22.02
C VAL A 33 -6.44 -11.61 -20.57
N TRP A 34 -6.75 -12.79 -20.04
CA TRP A 34 -7.28 -12.91 -18.68
C TRP A 34 -6.31 -12.40 -17.59
N PRO A 35 -5.04 -12.85 -17.50
CA PRO A 35 -4.07 -12.29 -16.56
C PRO A 35 -3.87 -10.78 -16.72
N PHE A 36 -3.90 -10.27 -17.96
CA PHE A 36 -3.80 -8.84 -18.21
C PHE A 36 -4.99 -8.06 -17.64
N LEU A 37 -6.21 -8.53 -17.86
CA LEU A 37 -7.42 -7.93 -17.27
C LEU A 37 -7.39 -7.99 -15.74
N VAL A 38 -6.94 -9.11 -15.17
CA VAL A 38 -6.77 -9.25 -13.72
C VAL A 38 -5.71 -8.26 -13.20
N MET A 39 -4.58 -8.10 -13.89
CA MET A 39 -3.55 -7.11 -13.53
C MET A 39 -4.11 -5.68 -13.59
N LEU A 40 -4.83 -5.34 -14.66
CA LEU A 40 -5.46 -4.03 -14.83
C LEU A 40 -6.48 -3.76 -13.72
N ALA A 41 -7.38 -4.71 -13.45
CA ALA A 41 -8.34 -4.58 -12.37
C ALA A 41 -7.63 -4.48 -11.00
N ALA A 42 -6.61 -5.31 -10.76
CA ALA A 42 -5.84 -5.33 -9.51
C ALA A 42 -5.04 -4.03 -9.27
N SER A 43 -4.67 -3.30 -10.33
CA SER A 43 -4.06 -1.97 -10.18
C SER A 43 -5.02 -0.91 -9.63
N LEU A 44 -6.32 -1.14 -9.81
CA LEU A 44 -7.40 -0.29 -9.33
C LEU A 44 -8.00 -0.80 -8.01
N THR A 45 -7.53 -1.90 -7.43
CA THR A 45 -8.04 -2.46 -6.17
C THR A 45 -7.28 -1.95 -4.94
N GLY A 46 -7.74 -2.38 -3.77
CA GLY A 46 -7.12 -2.13 -2.47
C GLY A 46 -7.07 -3.39 -1.59
N PRO A 47 -6.95 -3.24 -0.25
CA PRO A 47 -6.79 -4.36 0.67
C PRO A 47 -7.98 -5.32 0.72
N TYR A 48 -9.16 -4.86 0.30
CA TYR A 48 -10.37 -5.67 0.22
C TYR A 48 -10.41 -6.53 -1.04
N ASP A 49 -10.38 -5.93 -2.22
CA ASP A 49 -10.76 -6.57 -3.47
C ASP A 49 -9.59 -7.18 -4.28
N TYR A 50 -8.34 -6.95 -3.89
CA TYR A 50 -7.15 -7.45 -4.61
C TYR A 50 -7.14 -8.98 -4.79
N TYR A 51 -7.35 -9.76 -3.72
CA TYR A 51 -7.24 -11.23 -3.75
C TYR A 51 -8.45 -11.93 -4.39
N ARG A 52 -9.36 -11.18 -5.01
CA ARG A 52 -10.48 -11.76 -5.75
C ARG A 52 -10.11 -12.18 -7.17
N PHE A 53 -8.95 -11.74 -7.67
CA PHE A 53 -8.45 -12.00 -9.03
C PHE A 53 -9.53 -11.81 -10.09
N SER A 54 -10.38 -10.80 -9.91
CA SER A 54 -11.50 -10.53 -10.80
C SER A 54 -11.02 -9.68 -11.96
N PRO A 55 -11.36 -10.01 -13.22
CA PRO A 55 -10.90 -9.27 -14.40
C PRO A 55 -11.53 -7.87 -14.49
N VAL A 56 -12.56 -7.59 -13.69
CA VAL A 56 -13.20 -6.28 -13.59
C VAL A 56 -13.51 -5.99 -12.12
N VAL A 57 -13.30 -4.74 -11.71
CA VAL A 57 -13.52 -4.29 -10.33
C VAL A 57 -15.02 -4.15 -10.05
N ARG A 58 -15.57 -5.03 -9.21
CA ARG A 58 -17.01 -5.08 -8.89
C ARG A 58 -17.60 -3.79 -8.34
N ALA A 59 -16.81 -3.02 -7.59
CA ALA A 59 -17.21 -1.74 -7.04
C ALA A 59 -17.70 -0.73 -8.11
N PHE A 60 -17.36 -0.92 -9.40
CA PHE A 60 -17.91 -0.08 -10.49
C PHE A 60 -19.43 -0.18 -10.62
N TRP A 61 -20.04 -1.35 -10.42
CA TRP A 61 -21.49 -1.55 -10.58
C TRP A 61 -22.21 -1.98 -9.30
N ASP A 62 -21.51 -2.56 -8.33
CA ASP A 62 -22.07 -3.08 -7.08
C ASP A 62 -21.89 -2.06 -5.94
N ARG A 63 -22.96 -1.33 -5.59
CA ARG A 63 -22.93 -0.28 -4.54
C ARG A 63 -22.57 -0.86 -3.16
N PRO A 64 -23.16 -1.97 -2.69
CA PRO A 64 -22.71 -2.68 -1.49
C PRO A 64 -21.20 -3.00 -1.48
N ASP A 65 -20.66 -3.51 -2.59
CA ASP A 65 -19.23 -3.85 -2.68
C ASP A 65 -18.34 -2.60 -2.60
N ARG A 66 -18.78 -1.50 -3.21
CA ARG A 66 -18.10 -0.20 -3.09
C ARG A 66 -18.11 0.35 -1.67
N PHE A 67 -19.19 0.14 -0.92
CA PHE A 67 -19.23 0.50 0.50
C PHE A 67 -18.21 -0.30 1.30
N MET A 68 -18.15 -1.63 1.12
CA MET A 68 -17.16 -2.46 1.80
C MET A 68 -15.73 -2.03 1.50
N ARG A 69 -15.47 -1.69 0.24
CA ARG A 69 -14.19 -1.10 -0.16
C ARG A 69 -13.91 0.24 0.51
N TYR A 70 -14.90 1.15 0.56
CA TYR A 70 -14.76 2.42 1.26
C TYR A 70 -14.40 2.22 2.75
N VAL A 71 -15.04 1.26 3.42
CA VAL A 71 -14.70 0.89 4.81
C VAL A 71 -13.27 0.35 4.88
N ALA A 72 -12.83 -0.47 3.93
CA ALA A 72 -11.46 -0.97 3.88
C ALA A 72 -10.40 0.10 3.62
N ASP A 73 -10.74 1.14 2.87
CA ASP A 73 -9.87 2.31 2.69
C ASP A 73 -9.81 3.16 3.96
N CYS A 74 -10.85 3.14 4.80
CA CYS A 74 -10.88 3.82 6.09
C CYS A 74 -10.18 3.02 7.19
N TYR A 75 -10.18 1.69 7.14
CA TYR A 75 -9.63 0.81 8.18
C TYR A 75 -8.70 -0.24 7.59
N PRO A 76 -7.39 -0.27 7.93
CA PRO A 76 -6.44 -1.26 7.41
C PRO A 76 -6.78 -2.72 7.75
N ARG A 77 -7.55 -2.93 8.82
CA ARG A 77 -8.11 -4.23 9.22
C ARG A 77 -9.62 -4.08 9.37
N PHE A 78 -10.34 -5.18 9.26
CA PHE A 78 -11.79 -5.15 9.45
C PHE A 78 -12.10 -4.71 10.90
N PRO A 79 -12.82 -3.60 11.12
CA PRO A 79 -13.06 -3.05 12.46
C PRO A 79 -14.26 -3.74 13.11
N ALA A 80 -14.06 -4.97 13.59
CA ALA A 80 -15.11 -5.75 14.24
C ALA A 80 -15.69 -5.04 15.48
N GLU A 81 -14.94 -4.12 16.10
CA GLU A 81 -15.44 -3.31 17.21
C GLU A 81 -16.54 -2.33 16.78
N VAL A 82 -16.42 -1.76 15.58
CA VAL A 82 -17.40 -0.83 15.01
C VAL A 82 -18.64 -1.58 14.48
N PHE A 83 -18.46 -2.84 14.08
CA PHE A 83 -19.48 -3.69 13.48
C PHE A 83 -19.67 -4.99 14.29
N PRO A 84 -20.32 -4.94 15.46
CA PRO A 84 -20.46 -6.09 16.35
C PRO A 84 -21.35 -7.21 15.78
N ASP A 85 -22.15 -6.90 14.77
CA ASP A 85 -23.01 -7.83 14.02
C ASP A 85 -22.30 -8.54 12.85
N ALA A 86 -21.02 -8.21 12.62
CA ALA A 86 -20.21 -8.88 11.62
C ALA A 86 -19.94 -10.35 12.02
N PRO A 87 -19.83 -11.27 11.03
CA PRO A 87 -19.49 -12.66 11.31
C PRO A 87 -18.17 -12.82 12.07
N ALA A 88 -18.15 -13.65 13.12
CA ALA A 88 -16.99 -13.83 14.00
C ALA A 88 -15.70 -14.30 13.27
N HIS A 89 -15.83 -14.95 12.11
CA HIS A 89 -14.71 -15.42 11.30
C HIS A 89 -14.06 -14.31 10.45
N TRP A 90 -14.63 -13.10 10.39
CA TRP A 90 -14.09 -11.96 9.64
C TRP A 90 -12.90 -11.31 10.37
N GLY A 91 -11.76 -12.00 10.39
CA GLY A 91 -10.51 -11.51 11.00
C GLY A 91 -9.63 -10.64 10.09
N SER A 92 -9.89 -10.62 8.79
CA SER A 92 -9.12 -9.81 7.83
C SER A 92 -9.94 -9.47 6.58
N TRP A 93 -9.57 -8.40 5.88
CA TRP A 93 -10.22 -8.00 4.63
C TRP A 93 -10.20 -9.09 3.54
N ILE A 94 -9.19 -9.98 3.55
CA ILE A 94 -9.11 -11.13 2.64
C ILE A 94 -10.29 -12.09 2.88
N VAL A 95 -10.60 -12.37 4.15
CA VAL A 95 -11.72 -13.25 4.52
C VAL A 95 -13.05 -12.60 4.14
N VAL A 96 -13.23 -11.31 4.48
CA VAL A 96 -14.42 -10.53 4.11
C VAL A 96 -14.62 -10.50 2.58
N ALA A 97 -13.54 -10.37 1.82
CA ALA A 97 -13.60 -10.29 0.37
C ALA A 97 -13.92 -11.63 -0.32
N ARG A 98 -13.58 -12.75 0.32
CA ARG A 98 -13.94 -14.10 -0.13
C ARG A 98 -15.42 -14.39 0.14
N ASP A 99 -15.97 -13.93 1.26
CA ASP A 99 -17.40 -14.01 1.58
C ASP A 99 -18.22 -12.94 0.83
N ARG A 100 -18.38 -13.12 -0.48
CA ARG A 100 -19.08 -12.17 -1.36
C ARG A 100 -20.54 -11.96 -0.97
N ALA A 101 -21.25 -13.04 -0.63
CA ALA A 101 -22.67 -12.98 -0.30
C ALA A 101 -22.89 -12.37 1.09
N GLY A 102 -22.07 -12.74 2.09
CA GLY A 102 -22.11 -12.13 3.41
C GLY A 102 -21.73 -10.65 3.38
N GLY A 103 -20.65 -10.30 2.67
CA GLY A 103 -20.21 -8.92 2.47
C GLY A 103 -21.30 -8.03 1.87
N ARG A 104 -22.00 -8.52 0.84
CA ARG A 104 -23.12 -7.80 0.22
C ARG A 104 -24.29 -7.62 1.19
N ARG A 105 -24.77 -8.68 1.84
CA ARG A 105 -25.88 -8.60 2.80
C ARG A 105 -25.58 -7.68 3.98
N PHE A 106 -24.33 -7.69 4.44
CA PHE A 106 -23.85 -6.84 5.51
C PHE A 106 -23.86 -5.36 5.09
N ALA A 107 -23.30 -5.04 3.92
CA ALA A 107 -23.32 -3.69 3.38
C ALA A 107 -24.75 -3.19 3.09
N GLU A 108 -25.62 -4.04 2.54
CA GLU A 108 -27.04 -3.71 2.32
C GLU A 108 -27.74 -3.34 3.64
N ARG A 109 -27.51 -4.10 4.71
CA ARG A 109 -28.04 -3.78 6.06
C ARG A 109 -27.56 -2.41 6.56
N HIS A 110 -26.27 -2.10 6.43
CA HIS A 110 -25.72 -0.82 6.90
C HIS A 110 -26.03 0.37 5.98
N LEU A 111 -26.53 0.12 4.76
CA LEU A 111 -27.00 1.17 3.86
C LEU A 111 -28.53 1.30 3.86
N ALA A 112 -29.26 0.32 4.40
CA ALA A 112 -30.72 0.28 4.36
C ALA A 112 -31.37 1.52 4.98
N GLY A 113 -30.81 2.03 6.07
CA GLY A 113 -31.31 3.25 6.74
C GLY A 113 -31.24 4.51 5.88
N LEU A 114 -30.43 4.54 4.83
CA LEU A 114 -30.38 5.67 3.89
C LEU A 114 -31.48 5.63 2.82
N ALA A 115 -32.21 4.51 2.68
CA ALA A 115 -33.30 4.40 1.72
C ALA A 115 -34.58 5.09 2.22
N ASP A 116 -34.81 5.09 3.54
CA ASP A 116 -35.92 5.82 4.18
C ASP A 116 -35.53 7.29 4.44
N PRO A 117 -36.26 8.29 3.91
CA PRO A 117 -35.91 9.71 4.10
C PRO A 117 -35.86 10.13 5.58
N GLY A 118 -36.75 9.60 6.42
CA GLY A 118 -36.79 9.91 7.85
C GLY A 118 -35.54 9.41 8.58
N CYS A 119 -35.17 8.15 8.34
CA CYS A 119 -33.96 7.53 8.86
C CYS A 119 -32.70 8.20 8.32
N ALA A 120 -32.65 8.52 7.02
CA ALA A 120 -31.54 9.23 6.39
C ALA A 120 -31.31 10.62 7.02
N ALA A 121 -32.39 11.34 7.35
CA ALA A 121 -32.29 12.63 8.05
C ALA A 121 -31.72 12.46 9.47
N ARG A 122 -32.17 11.44 10.22
CA ARG A 122 -31.62 11.11 11.55
C ARG A 122 -30.14 10.74 11.48
N TRP A 123 -29.75 9.89 10.53
CA TRP A 123 -28.34 9.49 10.33
C TRP A 123 -27.48 10.68 9.92
N THR A 124 -28.00 11.58 9.09
CA THR A 124 -27.29 12.80 8.69
C THR A 124 -27.07 13.71 9.90
N ARG A 125 -28.05 13.81 10.81
CA ARG A 125 -27.90 14.54 12.08
C ARG A 125 -26.85 13.89 12.98
N MET A 126 -26.95 12.59 13.20
CA MET A 126 -25.95 11.83 13.97
C MET A 126 -24.52 12.04 13.42
N ALA A 127 -24.38 12.00 12.10
CA ALA A 127 -23.11 12.19 11.41
C ALA A 127 -22.58 13.63 11.60
N ALA A 128 -23.46 14.64 11.58
CA ALA A 128 -23.11 16.04 11.83
C ALA A 128 -22.66 16.26 13.28
N ASP A 129 -23.39 15.70 14.24
CA ASP A 129 -23.06 15.78 15.66
C ASP A 129 -21.73 15.09 15.97
N TYR A 130 -21.50 13.90 15.38
CA TYR A 130 -20.23 13.20 15.46
C TYR A 130 -19.08 14.01 14.87
N ALA A 131 -19.29 14.66 13.72
CA ALA A 131 -18.30 15.53 13.10
C ALA A 131 -18.01 16.79 13.95
N ALA A 132 -19.02 17.37 14.59
CA ALA A 132 -18.84 18.49 15.52
C ALA A 132 -18.02 18.08 16.75
N PHE A 133 -18.38 16.96 17.37
CA PHE A 133 -17.63 16.39 18.49
C PHE A 133 -16.18 16.08 18.12
N ASN A 134 -15.95 15.34 17.04
CA ASN A 134 -14.62 14.88 16.68
C ASN A 134 -13.70 16.03 16.23
N ARG A 135 -14.25 17.16 15.74
CA ARG A 135 -13.47 18.38 15.48
C ARG A 135 -12.86 18.96 16.76
N ALA A 136 -13.62 18.97 17.85
CA ALA A 136 -13.20 19.54 19.14
C ALA A 136 -12.46 18.52 20.05
N TYR A 137 -12.63 17.22 19.81
CA TYR A 137 -12.05 16.18 20.66
C TYR A 137 -10.51 16.14 20.62
N ASP A 138 -9.85 15.89 21.76
CA ASP A 138 -8.39 15.86 21.86
C ASP A 138 -7.78 14.82 20.89
N LEU A 139 -7.00 15.31 19.94
CA LEU A 139 -6.33 14.51 18.91
C LEU A 139 -5.39 13.47 19.53
N ARG A 140 -4.78 13.76 20.67
CA ARG A 140 -3.86 12.84 21.37
C ARG A 140 -4.59 11.59 21.87
N ASN A 141 -5.89 11.70 22.15
CA ASN A 141 -6.74 10.62 22.62
C ASN A 141 -7.51 9.92 21.49
N SER A 142 -7.17 10.21 20.23
CA SER A 142 -7.74 9.58 19.04
C SER A 142 -6.82 8.51 18.45
N VAL A 143 -7.40 7.58 17.70
CA VAL A 143 -6.70 6.63 16.83
C VAL A 143 -6.76 7.13 15.40
N CYS A 144 -5.67 6.99 14.65
CA CYS A 144 -5.64 7.36 13.24
C CYS A 144 -5.49 6.14 12.35
N THR A 145 -6.52 5.88 11.54
CA THR A 145 -6.52 4.85 10.50
C THR A 145 -6.12 5.48 9.16
N PHE A 146 -4.82 5.63 8.95
CA PHE A 146 -4.27 6.29 7.78
C PHE A 146 -3.95 5.32 6.63
N ASP A 147 -3.84 5.87 5.41
CA ASP A 147 -3.32 5.15 4.26
C ASP A 147 -1.78 5.10 4.31
N PRO A 148 -1.14 3.92 4.31
CA PRO A 148 0.31 3.82 4.28
C PRO A 148 0.96 4.54 3.09
N ARG A 149 0.24 4.70 1.96
CA ARG A 149 0.71 5.40 0.76
C ARG A 149 0.97 6.89 1.02
N ASP A 150 0.24 7.49 1.96
CA ASP A 150 0.36 8.90 2.28
C ASP A 150 1.61 9.23 3.14
N VAL A 151 2.18 8.23 3.81
CA VAL A 151 3.27 8.43 4.78
C VAL A 151 4.51 9.00 4.10
N ALA A 152 4.95 8.40 2.99
CA ALA A 152 6.18 8.82 2.33
C ALA A 152 6.10 10.28 1.84
N GLY A 153 4.98 10.64 1.21
CA GLY A 153 4.72 11.99 0.72
C GLY A 153 4.62 13.00 1.86
N PHE A 154 3.90 12.65 2.94
CA PHE A 154 3.76 13.48 4.13
C PHE A 154 5.09 13.75 4.82
N VAL A 155 5.84 12.70 5.15
CA VAL A 155 7.12 12.84 5.85
C VAL A 155 8.10 13.67 5.02
N ARG A 156 8.21 13.39 3.71
CA ARG A 156 9.01 14.22 2.81
C ARG A 156 8.58 15.69 2.89
N GLY A 157 7.29 15.97 2.77
CA GLY A 157 6.77 17.34 2.80
C GLY A 157 7.12 18.08 4.08
N GLN A 158 7.06 17.41 5.23
CA GLN A 158 7.41 17.99 6.54
C GLN A 158 8.90 18.33 6.63
N PHE A 159 9.79 17.44 6.18
CA PHE A 159 11.23 17.72 6.18
C PHE A 159 11.65 18.73 5.10
N GLU A 160 10.98 18.76 3.94
CA GLU A 160 11.17 19.83 2.95
C GLU A 160 10.69 21.19 3.48
N ALA A 161 9.60 21.23 4.27
CA ALA A 161 9.12 22.45 4.90
C ALA A 161 10.12 22.97 5.97
N LYS A 162 10.69 22.08 6.79
CA LYS A 162 11.78 22.43 7.72
C LYS A 162 12.96 23.05 6.99
N LEU A 163 13.46 22.40 5.93
CA LEU A 163 14.56 22.93 5.13
C LEU A 163 14.24 24.29 4.49
N ARG A 164 13.02 24.48 4.00
CA ARG A 164 12.57 25.76 3.45
C ARG A 164 12.50 26.86 4.51
N ALA A 165 12.13 26.52 5.74
CA ALA A 165 12.09 27.47 6.85
C ALA A 165 13.51 27.89 7.28
N ASP A 166 14.47 26.95 7.27
CA ASP A 166 15.86 27.21 7.64
C ASP A 166 16.60 28.06 6.59
N ASP A 167 16.44 27.76 5.30
CA ASP A 167 17.04 28.51 4.18
C ASP A 167 16.09 28.58 2.96
N PRO A 168 15.21 29.61 2.89
CA PRO A 168 14.26 29.76 1.81
C PRO A 168 14.91 29.93 0.42
N GLN A 169 16.01 30.69 0.35
CA GLN A 169 16.66 31.03 -0.92
C GLN A 169 17.47 29.85 -1.47
N GLY A 170 18.24 29.17 -0.61
CA GLY A 170 18.96 27.96 -1.00
C GLY A 170 17.99 26.84 -1.39
N PHE A 171 16.90 26.63 -0.65
CA PHE A 171 15.88 25.64 -1.01
C PHE A 171 15.24 25.92 -2.38
N ALA A 172 14.97 27.19 -2.70
CA ALA A 172 14.40 27.58 -3.98
C ALA A 172 15.35 27.25 -5.16
N ALA A 173 16.66 27.43 -4.97
CA ALA A 173 17.68 27.13 -5.97
C ALA A 173 17.89 25.61 -6.23
N LEU A 174 17.54 24.74 -5.27
CA LEU A 174 17.71 23.30 -5.43
C LEU A 174 16.74 22.71 -6.46
N SER A 175 17.24 21.76 -7.27
CA SER A 175 16.40 20.93 -8.11
C SER A 175 15.45 20.04 -7.28
N PRO A 176 14.31 19.58 -7.82
CA PRO A 176 13.40 18.70 -7.09
C PRO A 176 14.06 17.42 -6.55
N ALA A 177 15.07 16.88 -7.24
CA ALA A 177 15.83 15.72 -6.78
C ALA A 177 16.75 16.07 -5.60
N ALA A 178 17.42 17.24 -5.66
CA ALA A 178 18.29 17.71 -4.59
C ALA A 178 17.51 18.05 -3.31
N ARG A 179 16.33 18.68 -3.42
CA ARG A 179 15.42 18.94 -2.28
C ARG A 179 15.08 17.68 -1.51
N ARG A 180 14.74 16.60 -2.22
CA ARG A 180 14.39 15.31 -1.62
C ARG A 180 15.56 14.61 -0.96
N ARG A 181 16.74 14.69 -1.57
CA ARG A 181 17.96 14.13 -0.99
C ARG A 181 18.30 14.86 0.31
N ALA A 182 18.29 16.20 0.30
CA ALA A 182 18.51 17.01 1.49
C ALA A 182 17.47 16.70 2.59
N ALA A 183 16.19 16.54 2.23
CA ALA A 183 15.14 16.18 3.18
C ALA A 183 15.37 14.79 3.82
N LEU A 184 15.82 13.80 3.03
CA LEU A 184 16.12 12.46 3.54
C LEU A 184 17.39 12.45 4.41
N GLU A 185 18.41 13.22 4.03
CA GLU A 185 19.63 13.40 4.83
C GLU A 185 19.31 14.08 6.16
N ARG A 186 18.46 15.11 6.15
CA ARG A 186 17.98 15.76 7.37
C ARG A 186 17.20 14.81 8.27
N LEU A 187 16.29 14.01 7.69
CA LEU A 187 15.58 12.97 8.44
C LEU A 187 16.54 11.98 9.11
N ASN A 188 17.53 11.50 8.38
CA ASN A 188 18.53 10.55 8.88
C ASN A 188 19.52 11.17 9.89
N ALA A 189 19.60 12.50 9.96
CA ALA A 189 20.35 13.22 10.97
C ALA A 189 19.52 13.46 12.24
N GLU A 190 18.23 13.76 12.11
CA GLU A 190 17.32 13.99 13.25
C GLU A 190 16.86 12.68 13.91
N TRP A 191 16.71 11.59 13.14
CA TRP A 191 16.16 10.34 13.66
C TRP A 191 17.26 9.29 13.93
N PRO A 192 17.12 8.49 15.01
CA PRO A 192 18.12 7.47 15.37
C PRO A 192 18.20 6.29 14.40
N VAL A 193 17.20 6.12 13.54
CA VAL A 193 17.14 5.05 12.53
C VAL A 193 17.40 5.68 11.17
N ARG A 194 18.35 5.11 10.43
CA ARG A 194 18.62 5.51 9.05
C ARG A 194 17.67 4.82 8.08
N TYR A 195 17.03 5.60 7.23
CA TYR A 195 16.12 5.15 6.20
C TYR A 195 16.77 5.33 4.82
N PRO A 196 16.79 4.29 3.97
CA PRO A 196 17.27 4.42 2.59
C PRO A 196 16.32 5.24 1.72
N THR A 197 15.04 5.30 2.07
CA THR A 197 13.98 5.98 1.30
C THR A 197 12.82 6.39 2.22
N PHE A 198 12.06 7.42 1.86
CA PHE A 198 10.81 7.77 2.58
C PHE A 198 9.75 6.64 2.55
N PHE A 199 9.76 5.79 1.51
CA PHE A 199 8.84 4.65 1.38
C PHE A 199 9.14 3.50 2.34
N SER A 200 10.33 3.48 2.95
CA SER A 200 10.68 2.51 3.99
C SER A 200 10.14 2.89 5.37
N ILE A 201 9.56 4.08 5.53
CA ILE A 201 9.02 4.59 6.79
C ILE A 201 7.62 4.02 7.00
N ARG A 202 7.37 3.48 8.19
CA ARG A 202 6.08 2.92 8.58
C ARG A 202 5.59 3.57 9.87
N MET A 203 4.39 4.18 9.85
CA MET A 203 3.75 4.78 11.04
C MET A 203 2.76 3.80 11.73
N ILE A 204 3.14 2.53 11.81
CA ILE A 204 2.23 1.38 12.05
C ILE A 204 1.86 1.10 13.51
N ALA A 205 2.40 1.84 14.49
CA ALA A 205 2.30 1.47 15.91
C ALA A 205 0.85 1.36 16.41
N GLN A 206 -0.07 2.23 15.95
CA GLN A 206 -1.49 2.16 16.33
C GLN A 206 -2.34 1.23 15.44
N GLN A 207 -1.81 0.74 14.31
CA GLN A 207 -2.55 -0.09 13.33
C GLN A 207 -2.43 -1.60 13.58
N ARG A 208 -1.35 -2.07 14.22
CA ARG A 208 -1.07 -3.52 14.35
C ARG A 208 -1.62 -4.16 15.61
N ALA A 209 -1.98 -3.38 16.63
CA ALA A 209 -2.65 -3.84 17.83
C ALA A 209 -3.49 -2.68 18.37
N PRO A 210 -4.79 -2.84 18.64
CA PRO A 210 -5.52 -1.87 19.45
C PRO A 210 -4.98 -1.93 20.89
N LEU A 211 -3.82 -1.30 21.12
CA LEU A 211 -3.32 -0.88 22.43
C LEU A 211 -3.54 -1.86 23.59
N HIS A 212 -3.13 -3.13 23.43
CA HIS A 212 -2.96 -4.02 24.57
C HIS A 212 -1.72 -3.61 25.37
N HIS A 213 -1.87 -3.56 26.71
CA HIS A 213 -0.93 -3.57 27.85
C HIS A 213 0.51 -3.04 27.81
N ALA A 214 1.16 -2.90 26.67
CA ALA A 214 2.54 -2.45 26.55
C ALA A 214 2.58 -1.18 25.70
N SER A 215 2.40 -0.05 26.39
CA SER A 215 3.21 1.16 26.23
C SER A 215 4.12 1.18 24.99
N TRP A 216 3.61 1.74 23.91
CA TRP A 216 4.41 2.45 22.91
C TRP A 216 3.85 3.87 22.80
N ASP A 217 3.64 4.51 23.93
CA ASP A 217 3.73 5.96 23.94
C ASP A 217 5.25 6.21 23.78
N TYR A 218 5.65 6.88 22.71
CA TYR A 218 6.97 7.48 22.68
C TYR A 218 6.98 8.61 23.72
N PRO A 219 8.15 9.01 24.26
CA PRO A 219 8.25 10.22 25.07
C PRO A 219 7.49 11.38 24.38
N SER A 220 6.80 12.24 25.15
CA SER A 220 6.01 13.34 24.56
C SER A 220 6.84 14.31 23.72
N ASP A 221 8.14 14.30 23.95
CA ASP A 221 9.22 15.02 23.30
C ASP A 221 9.91 14.25 22.15
N ASP A 222 9.45 13.03 21.80
CA ASP A 222 9.98 12.29 20.65
C ASP A 222 9.52 12.92 19.33
N PRO A 223 10.44 13.32 18.43
CA PRO A 223 10.12 13.91 17.13
C PRO A 223 9.21 13.05 16.26
N LYS A 224 9.24 11.71 16.40
CA LYS A 224 8.34 10.79 15.68
C LYS A 224 6.91 10.91 16.17
N MET A 225 6.71 11.16 17.46
CA MET A 225 5.39 11.29 18.05
C MET A 225 4.74 12.61 17.62
N GLU A 226 5.51 13.70 17.63
CA GLU A 226 5.07 14.99 17.12
C GLU A 226 4.64 14.89 15.64
N LEU A 227 5.49 14.28 14.81
CA LEU A 227 5.18 14.06 13.40
C LEU A 227 3.93 13.19 13.20
N TYR A 228 3.72 12.19 14.06
CA TYR A 228 2.52 11.36 14.02
C TYR A 228 1.27 12.15 14.40
N GLN A 229 1.33 13.01 15.43
CA GLN A 229 0.21 13.90 15.76
C GLN A 229 -0.10 14.86 14.61
N GLU A 230 0.92 15.37 13.93
CA GLU A 230 0.74 16.22 12.75
C GLU A 230 0.07 15.44 11.60
N LEU A 231 0.44 14.17 11.40
CA LEU A 231 -0.26 13.31 10.44
C LEU A 231 -1.74 13.15 10.80
N LYS A 232 -2.06 12.93 12.08
CA LYS A 232 -3.47 12.85 12.53
C LYS A 232 -4.20 14.16 12.25
N ARG A 233 -3.56 15.30 12.51
CA ARG A 233 -4.14 16.63 12.28
C ARG A 233 -4.47 16.79 10.80
N LEU A 234 -3.54 16.45 9.91
CA LEU A 234 -3.77 16.50 8.47
C LEU A 234 -4.96 15.62 8.03
N TYR A 235 -5.11 14.41 8.55
CA TYR A 235 -6.30 13.59 8.24
C TYR A 235 -7.60 14.19 8.76
N ARG A 236 -7.58 14.79 9.95
CA ARG A 236 -8.73 15.50 10.50
C ARG A 236 -9.09 16.75 9.68
N VAL A 237 -8.10 17.52 9.24
CA VAL A 237 -8.29 18.70 8.38
C VAL A 237 -8.86 18.28 7.02
N ARG A 238 -8.28 17.25 6.37
CA ARG A 238 -8.81 16.70 5.10
C ARG A 238 -10.25 16.20 5.20
N ALA A 239 -10.65 15.68 6.37
CA ALA A 239 -12.03 15.26 6.59
C ALA A 239 -12.98 16.46 6.65
N TYR A 240 -12.66 17.50 7.42
CA TYR A 240 -13.61 18.55 7.77
C TYR A 240 -13.47 19.90 7.02
N GLY A 241 -12.35 20.15 6.30
CA GLY A 241 -12.04 21.40 5.59
C GLY A 241 -11.60 22.52 6.54
N VAL A 242 -10.54 23.31 6.30
CA VAL A 242 -10.19 24.12 5.11
C VAL A 242 -8.73 23.83 4.71
N ASP A 243 -8.43 23.81 3.40
CA ASP A 243 -7.04 23.77 2.91
C ASP A 243 -6.29 25.06 3.29
N ASP A 244 -4.95 25.08 3.37
CA ASP A 244 -4.14 26.28 3.67
C ASP A 244 -4.43 27.49 2.74
N GLY A 245 -5.19 27.29 1.65
CA GLY A 245 -5.67 28.31 0.70
C GLY A 245 -7.15 28.70 0.79
N GLY A 246 -7.87 28.38 1.87
CA GLY A 246 -9.18 28.98 2.17
C GLY A 246 -10.41 28.43 1.41
N ARG A 247 -10.28 27.38 0.60
CA ARG A 247 -11.43 26.79 -0.13
C ARG A 247 -12.18 25.76 0.74
N ALA A 248 -13.50 25.92 0.82
CA ALA A 248 -14.39 24.99 1.52
C ALA A 248 -14.56 23.69 0.72
N GLU A 249 -13.99 22.59 1.21
CA GLU A 249 -14.33 21.25 0.71
C GLU A 249 -15.72 20.81 1.23
N PRO A 250 -16.43 19.89 0.54
CA PRO A 250 -17.72 19.39 1.02
C PRO A 250 -17.52 18.55 2.30
N ALA A 251 -17.48 19.14 3.50
CA ALA A 251 -17.05 18.48 4.75
C ALA A 251 -17.54 17.02 4.88
N ALA A 252 -16.60 16.08 5.03
CA ALA A 252 -16.92 14.70 5.38
C ALA A 252 -17.43 14.65 6.81
N TYR A 253 -18.40 13.80 7.10
CA TYR A 253 -18.84 13.61 8.48
C TYR A 253 -17.91 12.65 9.22
N PHE A 254 -17.44 11.61 8.53
CA PHE A 254 -16.48 10.67 9.06
C PHE A 254 -15.04 11.15 8.84
N SER A 255 -14.20 11.03 9.88
CA SER A 255 -12.76 11.26 9.81
C SER A 255 -12.01 9.97 10.10
N ARG A 256 -10.90 9.76 9.38
CA ARG A 256 -9.95 8.66 9.63
C ARG A 256 -9.24 8.78 10.98
N THR A 257 -9.37 9.93 11.64
CA THR A 257 -8.94 10.13 13.01
C THR A 257 -10.16 9.99 13.91
N VAL A 258 -10.34 8.81 14.47
CA VAL A 258 -11.50 8.43 15.28
C VAL A 258 -11.18 8.49 16.77
N PRO A 259 -12.12 8.93 17.63
CA PRO A 259 -11.96 8.79 19.07
C PRO A 259 -11.75 7.32 19.46
N TYR A 260 -10.95 7.06 20.50
CA TYR A 260 -10.70 5.69 20.95
C TYR A 260 -11.91 5.13 21.68
N GLU A 261 -12.58 4.14 21.07
CA GLU A 261 -13.74 3.48 21.66
C GLU A 261 -13.30 2.51 22.78
N SER A 262 -13.68 2.85 24.01
CA SER A 262 -13.46 2.06 25.23
C SER A 262 -14.52 0.97 25.43
N ARG A 263 -15.76 1.18 24.98
CA ARG A 263 -16.87 0.25 25.16
C ARG A 263 -16.61 -1.14 24.53
N PRO A 264 -16.04 -1.25 23.31
CA PRO A 264 -15.72 -2.55 22.72
C PRO A 264 -14.71 -3.37 23.54
N LEU A 265 -13.78 -2.72 24.25
CA LEU A 265 -12.84 -3.42 25.15
C LEU A 265 -13.57 -4.05 26.33
N TRP A 266 -14.57 -3.35 26.87
CA TRP A 266 -15.39 -3.87 27.96
C TRP A 266 -16.22 -5.08 27.49
N LEU A 267 -16.83 -4.99 26.31
CA LEU A 267 -17.52 -6.14 25.72
C LEU A 267 -16.58 -7.33 25.44
N ALA A 268 -15.38 -7.06 24.92
CA ALA A 268 -14.37 -8.09 24.68
C ALA A 268 -13.91 -8.75 25.98
N TRP A 269 -13.78 -7.98 27.07
CA TRP A 269 -13.47 -8.50 28.40
C TRP A 269 -14.57 -9.44 28.91
N LEU A 270 -15.83 -9.03 28.84
CA LEU A 270 -16.98 -9.85 29.26
C LEU A 270 -17.12 -11.16 28.46
N ARG A 271 -16.63 -11.18 27.21
CA ARG A 271 -16.62 -12.37 26.34
C ARG A 271 -15.49 -13.36 26.65
N ARG A 272 -14.54 -13.02 27.53
CA ARG A 272 -13.45 -13.94 27.87
C ARG A 272 -13.98 -15.10 28.70
N SER A 273 -13.51 -16.31 28.43
CA SER A 273 -13.88 -17.52 29.17
C SER A 273 -13.61 -17.41 30.68
N ASP A 274 -12.52 -16.75 31.06
CA ASP A 274 -12.17 -16.56 32.47
C ASP A 274 -13.05 -15.53 33.17
N ALA A 275 -13.48 -14.48 32.47
CA ALA A 275 -14.44 -13.50 33.00
C ALA A 275 -15.85 -14.11 33.13
N GLN A 276 -16.28 -14.85 32.12
CA GLN A 276 -17.53 -15.61 32.13
C GLN A 276 -17.60 -16.60 33.31
N ALA A 277 -16.54 -17.36 33.55
CA ALA A 277 -16.49 -18.33 34.65
C ALA A 277 -16.69 -17.65 36.02
N ARG A 278 -16.09 -16.46 36.24
CA ARG A 278 -16.26 -15.70 37.49
C ARG A 278 -17.62 -15.04 37.62
N LEU A 279 -18.27 -14.72 36.49
CA LEU A 279 -19.65 -14.25 36.43
C LEU A 279 -20.68 -15.40 36.52
N GLY A 280 -20.24 -16.64 36.74
CA GLY A 280 -21.13 -17.80 36.87
C GLY A 280 -21.78 -18.24 35.56
N GLN A 281 -21.21 -17.86 34.41
CA GLN A 281 -21.70 -18.27 33.09
C GLN A 281 -21.14 -19.65 32.69
N PRO A 282 -21.93 -20.49 31.97
CA PRO A 282 -21.49 -21.82 31.58
C PRO A 282 -20.29 -21.77 30.63
N PRO A 283 -19.30 -22.68 30.79
CA PRO A 283 -18.12 -22.71 29.94
C PRO A 283 -18.50 -23.03 28.48
N GLY A 284 -17.96 -22.26 27.53
CA GLY A 284 -18.22 -22.44 26.09
C GLY A 284 -19.48 -21.78 25.56
N GLY A 285 -20.29 -21.14 26.41
CA GLY A 285 -21.40 -20.29 25.99
C GLY A 285 -20.92 -18.92 25.46
N GLY A 286 -21.46 -18.47 24.33
CA GLY A 286 -21.23 -17.09 23.89
C GLY A 286 -21.89 -16.08 24.83
N PHE A 287 -21.25 -14.94 25.11
CA PHE A 287 -21.84 -13.87 25.92
C PHE A 287 -22.83 -13.03 25.08
N THR A 288 -24.10 -13.04 25.47
CA THR A 288 -25.21 -12.34 24.80
C THR A 288 -25.68 -11.10 25.58
N ALA A 289 -26.47 -10.25 24.93
CA ALA A 289 -27.02 -9.05 25.57
C ALA A 289 -27.99 -9.42 26.70
N ASP A 290 -28.71 -10.54 26.57
CA ASP A 290 -29.59 -11.10 27.60
C ASP A 290 -28.80 -11.60 28.82
N ASP A 291 -27.61 -12.17 28.61
CA ASP A 291 -26.70 -12.54 29.71
C ASP A 291 -26.30 -11.31 30.52
N TYR A 292 -25.92 -10.23 29.83
CA TYR A 292 -25.63 -8.96 30.48
C TYR A 292 -26.87 -8.40 31.20
N ALA A 293 -28.03 -8.41 30.56
CA ALA A 293 -29.27 -7.90 31.16
C ALA A 293 -29.60 -8.60 32.49
N ARG A 294 -29.46 -9.94 32.52
CA ARG A 294 -29.63 -10.75 33.74
C ARG A 294 -28.61 -10.42 34.82
N LEU A 295 -27.33 -10.29 34.45
CA LEU A 295 -26.24 -9.98 35.39
C LEU A 295 -26.31 -8.55 35.94
N ALA A 296 -26.72 -7.60 35.12
CA ALA A 296 -26.77 -6.18 35.45
C ALA A 296 -28.10 -5.75 36.08
N GLY A 297 -29.10 -6.64 36.12
CA GLY A 297 -30.43 -6.36 36.65
C GLY A 297 -31.20 -5.29 35.87
N ARG A 298 -30.85 -5.08 34.60
CA ARG A 298 -31.40 -4.01 33.74
C ARG A 298 -31.65 -4.52 32.33
N ALA A 299 -32.61 -3.94 31.62
CA ALA A 299 -32.85 -4.29 30.23
C ALA A 299 -31.63 -3.90 29.37
N CYS A 300 -31.20 -4.79 28.49
CA CYS A 300 -30.14 -4.54 27.51
C CYS A 300 -30.52 -5.26 26.21
N ALA A 301 -31.26 -4.57 25.33
CA ALA A 301 -31.78 -5.20 24.11
C ALA A 301 -30.68 -5.56 23.11
N SER A 302 -29.55 -4.84 23.15
CA SER A 302 -28.38 -5.15 22.35
C SER A 302 -27.12 -4.58 23.00
N PHE A 303 -25.96 -5.12 22.64
CA PHE A 303 -24.67 -4.55 23.07
C PHE A 303 -24.42 -3.13 22.56
N GLU A 304 -25.25 -2.61 21.65
CA GLU A 304 -25.20 -1.19 21.27
C GLU A 304 -25.62 -0.27 22.42
N GLN A 305 -26.45 -0.77 23.33
CA GLN A 305 -26.93 -0.08 24.54
C GLN A 305 -26.12 -0.48 25.78
N LEU A 306 -25.01 -1.20 25.62
CA LEU A 306 -24.15 -1.55 26.76
C LEU A 306 -23.64 -0.25 27.41
N PRO A 307 -23.97 0.04 28.69
CA PRO A 307 -23.58 1.29 29.32
C PRO A 307 -22.07 1.33 29.51
N PHE A 308 -21.49 2.52 29.31
CA PHE A 308 -20.08 2.78 29.55
C PHE A 308 -19.91 4.21 30.11
N PRO A 309 -19.26 4.41 31.28
CA PRO A 309 -18.69 3.40 32.17
C PRO A 309 -19.76 2.50 32.81
N LEU A 310 -19.34 1.45 33.52
CA LEU A 310 -20.29 0.64 34.30
C LEU A 310 -21.03 1.55 35.31
N PRO A 311 -22.37 1.51 35.36
CA PRO A 311 -23.12 2.43 36.24
C PRO A 311 -22.96 2.15 37.73
N ASP A 312 -23.11 3.20 38.54
CA ASP A 312 -22.85 3.18 40.00
C ASP A 312 -23.86 2.35 40.81
N ASP A 313 -24.92 1.86 40.18
CA ASP A 313 -25.92 0.94 40.73
C ASP A 313 -25.68 -0.52 40.33
N ALA A 314 -24.64 -0.81 39.54
CA ALA A 314 -24.39 -2.17 39.03
C ALA A 314 -24.12 -3.19 40.17
N PRO A 315 -24.62 -4.43 40.04
CA PRO A 315 -24.45 -5.49 41.05
C PRO A 315 -22.99 -5.80 41.39
N ALA A 316 -22.73 -6.22 42.63
CA ALA A 316 -21.38 -6.46 43.15
C ALA A 316 -20.51 -7.41 42.30
N PRO A 317 -21.02 -8.53 41.74
CA PRO A 317 -20.21 -9.40 40.86
C PRO A 317 -19.74 -8.69 39.59
N LEU A 318 -20.62 -7.88 38.98
CA LEU A 318 -20.31 -7.14 37.76
C LEU A 318 -19.34 -5.98 38.05
N ARG A 319 -19.47 -5.32 39.22
CA ARG A 319 -18.53 -4.30 39.69
C ARG A 319 -17.13 -4.87 39.93
N ALA A 320 -17.03 -6.06 40.52
CA ALA A 320 -15.75 -6.72 40.73
C ALA A 320 -15.03 -7.03 39.40
N GLU A 321 -15.76 -7.44 38.35
CA GLU A 321 -15.16 -7.63 37.02
C GLU A 321 -14.79 -6.31 36.34
N TRP A 322 -15.58 -5.25 36.51
CA TRP A 322 -15.24 -3.91 36.03
C TRP A 322 -13.96 -3.39 36.67
N ASP A 323 -13.82 -3.53 37.97
CA ASP A 323 -12.61 -3.16 38.71
C ASP A 323 -11.39 -3.93 38.20
N ARG A 324 -11.54 -5.23 37.91
CA ARG A 324 -10.48 -6.04 37.30
C ARG A 324 -10.16 -5.54 35.89
N PHE A 325 -11.17 -5.30 35.06
CA PHE A 325 -11.00 -4.75 33.72
C PHE A 325 -10.22 -3.44 33.73
N ILE A 326 -10.58 -2.47 34.58
CA ILE A 326 -9.87 -1.19 34.67
C ILE A 326 -8.40 -1.37 35.08
N ARG A 327 -8.11 -2.29 36.01
CA ARG A 327 -6.74 -2.55 36.46
C ARG A 327 -5.90 -3.33 35.46
N THR A 328 -6.48 -4.32 34.78
CA THR A 328 -5.74 -5.35 34.06
C THR A 328 -5.98 -5.39 32.56
N ALA A 329 -6.89 -4.59 32.01
CA ALA A 329 -7.27 -4.59 30.60
C ALA A 329 -7.36 -3.18 29.99
N TYR A 330 -7.77 -2.19 30.78
CA TYR A 330 -7.99 -0.84 30.29
C TYR A 330 -6.66 -0.12 29.97
N PRO A 331 -6.58 0.66 28.87
CA PRO A 331 -5.35 1.34 28.48
C PRO A 331 -4.89 2.35 29.54
N ARG A 332 -3.71 2.14 30.10
CA ARG A 332 -3.14 2.98 31.16
C ARG A 332 -2.97 4.45 30.76
N ARG A 333 -2.77 4.73 29.46
CA ARG A 333 -2.69 6.10 28.93
C ARG A 333 -3.98 6.90 29.07
N LEU A 334 -5.10 6.18 29.20
CA LEU A 334 -6.45 6.72 29.39
C LEU A 334 -6.87 6.70 30.86
N LEU A 335 -5.92 6.50 31.78
CA LEU A 335 -6.13 6.69 33.21
C LEU A 335 -5.42 7.96 33.65
N ARG A 336 -6.10 8.75 34.49
CA ARG A 336 -5.53 9.90 35.20
C ARG A 336 -5.64 9.64 36.69
N VAL A 337 -4.62 10.01 37.44
CA VAL A 337 -4.66 9.90 38.90
C VAL A 337 -5.15 11.23 39.46
N ARG A 338 -6.19 11.17 40.30
CA ARG A 338 -6.56 12.29 41.18
C ARG A 338 -5.56 12.32 42.32
N VAL A 339 -4.60 13.22 42.21
CA VAL A 339 -3.47 13.30 43.15
C VAL A 339 -3.99 13.74 44.52
N THR A 340 -3.79 12.90 45.52
CA THR A 340 -4.01 13.21 46.94
C THR A 340 -2.66 13.27 47.68
N PRO A 341 -2.56 13.99 48.80
CA PRO A 341 -1.32 14.04 49.59
C PRO A 341 -0.79 12.65 49.97
N GLU A 342 -1.67 11.70 50.25
CA GLU A 342 -1.33 10.33 50.62
C GLU A 342 -0.74 9.54 49.44
N LEU A 343 -1.31 9.71 48.24
CA LEU A 343 -0.81 9.10 47.01
C LEU A 343 0.53 9.70 46.58
N ASP A 344 0.68 11.01 46.74
CA ASP A 344 1.91 11.72 46.43
C ASP A 344 3.06 11.18 47.29
N GLU A 345 2.80 10.96 48.58
CA GLU A 345 3.75 10.35 49.51
C GLU A 345 4.01 8.86 49.22
N ALA A 346 2.97 8.10 48.84
CA ALA A 346 3.13 6.71 48.42
C ALA A 346 3.98 6.59 47.15
N TYR A 347 3.80 7.50 46.19
CA TYR A 347 4.60 7.56 44.98
C TYR A 347 6.07 7.90 45.28
N ARG A 348 6.34 8.87 46.16
CA ARG A 348 7.71 9.17 46.59
C ARG A 348 8.41 7.97 47.19
N ARG A 349 7.75 7.28 48.13
CA ARG A 349 8.28 6.06 48.76
C ARG A 349 8.53 4.97 47.74
N TYR A 350 7.61 4.77 46.80
CA TYR A 350 7.75 3.82 45.70
C TYR A 350 8.97 4.14 44.83
N VAL A 351 9.09 5.38 44.33
CA VAL A 351 10.19 5.81 43.46
C VAL A 351 11.53 5.75 44.19
N ALA A 352 11.60 6.18 45.45
CA ALA A 352 12.80 6.09 46.27
C ALA A 352 13.25 4.63 46.46
N GLY A 353 12.30 3.70 46.69
CA GLY A 353 12.59 2.28 46.83
C GLY A 353 13.09 1.62 45.54
N VAL A 354 12.54 1.99 44.39
CA VAL A 354 12.91 1.41 43.08
C VAL A 354 14.19 2.00 42.53
N CYS A 355 14.31 3.33 42.47
CA CYS A 355 15.46 3.99 41.86
C CYS A 355 16.67 4.00 42.80
N ARG A 356 16.47 4.16 44.11
CA ARG A 356 17.51 4.30 45.16
C ARG A 356 18.46 5.50 45.00
N THR A 357 18.80 5.89 43.77
CA THR A 357 19.66 7.03 43.43
C THR A 357 19.04 7.93 42.36
N PRO A 358 19.35 9.24 42.36
CA PRO A 358 18.92 10.18 41.31
C PRO A 358 19.34 9.79 39.88
N ALA A 359 20.51 9.17 39.73
CA ALA A 359 21.01 8.70 38.44
C ALA A 359 20.15 7.55 37.87
N ALA A 360 19.69 6.64 38.73
CA ALA A 360 18.80 5.55 38.34
C ALA A 360 17.40 6.04 37.95
N TYR A 361 16.90 7.09 38.61
CA TYR A 361 15.66 7.77 38.19
C TYR A 361 15.79 8.30 36.77
N THR A 362 16.85 9.09 36.52
CA THR A 362 17.14 9.67 35.20
C THR A 362 17.29 8.60 34.12
N ARG A 363 17.91 7.46 34.44
CA ARG A 363 18.06 6.33 33.52
C ARG A 363 16.72 5.65 33.18
N LEU A 364 15.78 5.60 34.13
CA LEU A 364 14.49 4.90 33.98
C LEU A 364 13.38 5.76 33.37
N THR A 365 13.39 7.06 33.62
CA THR A 365 12.37 8.01 33.14
C THR A 365 12.86 8.84 31.95
N GLY A 366 14.18 8.94 31.74
CA GLY A 366 14.78 9.86 30.78
C GLY A 366 14.79 11.32 31.25
N GLN A 367 14.30 11.60 32.47
CA GLN A 367 14.17 12.96 33.02
C GLN A 367 14.97 13.10 34.31
N ALA A 368 15.64 14.25 34.46
CA ALA A 368 16.28 14.59 35.73
C ALA A 368 15.24 14.81 36.83
N LEU A 369 15.62 14.60 38.09
CA LEU A 369 14.78 14.96 39.23
C LEU A 369 14.49 16.48 39.20
N PRO A 370 13.22 16.90 39.33
CA PRO A 370 12.84 18.32 39.24
C PRO A 370 13.57 19.22 40.24
N ASP A 371 13.91 18.69 41.41
CA ASP A 371 14.68 19.38 42.44
C ASP A 371 15.80 18.43 42.94
N ALA A 372 16.99 18.58 42.36
CA ALA A 372 18.14 17.78 42.71
C ALA A 372 18.59 17.96 44.17
N ALA A 373 18.31 19.12 44.79
CA ALA A 373 18.70 19.43 46.16
C ALA A 373 17.79 18.75 47.19
N ARG A 374 16.49 18.59 46.88
CA ARG A 374 15.53 17.86 47.73
C ARG A 374 15.46 16.36 47.43
N GLY A 375 16.21 15.87 46.43
CA GLY A 375 16.18 14.47 46.01
C GLY A 375 14.76 13.97 45.74
N PHE A 376 14.43 12.76 46.19
CA PHE A 376 13.08 12.19 46.01
C PHE A 376 11.99 12.89 46.83
N ALA A 377 12.32 13.69 47.85
CA ALA A 377 11.34 14.42 48.65
C ALA A 377 10.68 15.57 47.86
N GLY A 378 11.37 16.08 46.82
CA GLY A 378 10.81 17.08 45.91
C GLY A 378 9.89 16.52 44.83
N LEU A 379 9.81 15.18 44.70
CA LEU A 379 9.01 14.55 43.65
C LEU A 379 7.51 14.71 43.92
N ARG A 380 6.76 14.98 42.87
CA ARG A 380 5.29 14.98 42.87
C ARG A 380 4.79 13.89 41.94
N LEU A 381 3.72 13.19 42.31
CA LEU A 381 3.01 12.26 41.46
C LEU A 381 2.37 13.05 40.31
N PRO A 382 2.81 12.87 39.06
CA PRO A 382 2.19 13.56 37.94
C PRO A 382 0.77 13.02 37.69
N PRO A 383 -0.15 13.81 37.09
CA PRO A 383 -1.46 13.31 36.68
C PRO A 383 -1.38 12.15 35.67
N TYR A 384 -0.29 12.10 34.88
CA TYR A 384 0.11 11.02 33.99
C TYR A 384 1.59 11.11 33.65
N GLU A 385 2.25 9.95 33.53
CA GLU A 385 3.64 9.82 33.06
C GLU A 385 3.78 8.54 32.22
N ASN A 386 4.65 8.57 31.22
CA ASN A 386 4.91 7.41 30.38
C ASN A 386 6.24 6.72 30.75
N SER A 387 6.37 6.30 32.00
CA SER A 387 7.58 5.63 32.50
C SER A 387 7.31 4.22 33.01
N THR A 388 8.39 3.44 33.17
CA THR A 388 8.32 2.14 33.85
C THR A 388 7.81 2.27 35.29
N LEU A 389 8.12 3.40 35.94
CA LEU A 389 7.65 3.69 37.30
C LEU A 389 6.13 3.86 37.32
N TRP A 390 5.58 4.69 36.42
CA TRP A 390 4.13 4.84 36.28
C TRP A 390 3.41 3.52 36.02
N ARG A 391 3.95 2.71 35.09
CA ARG A 391 3.39 1.40 34.69
C ARG A 391 3.27 0.43 35.87
N ASN A 392 4.18 0.50 36.83
CA ASN A 392 4.22 -0.40 37.97
C ASN A 392 3.52 0.19 39.20
N PHE A 393 3.40 1.52 39.29
CA PHE A 393 2.70 2.21 40.36
C PHE A 393 1.18 2.23 40.17
N ILE A 394 0.68 2.50 38.96
CA ILE A 394 -0.76 2.62 38.68
C ILE A 394 -1.61 1.43 39.14
N PRO A 395 -1.19 0.16 38.99
CA PRO A 395 -1.95 -0.97 39.51
C PRO A 395 -2.20 -0.93 41.03
N GLN A 396 -1.35 -0.22 41.79
CA GLN A 396 -1.41 -0.07 43.24
C GLN A 396 -2.35 1.08 43.67
N VAL A 397 -2.74 1.97 42.76
CA VAL A 397 -3.62 3.10 43.06
C VAL A 397 -5.06 2.59 43.30
N PRO A 398 -5.76 3.07 44.34
CA PRO A 398 -7.18 2.81 44.54
C PRO A 398 -8.01 3.30 43.34
N LEU A 399 -8.98 2.49 42.89
CA LEU A 399 -9.82 2.84 41.73
C LEU A 399 -10.60 4.14 41.93
N ALA A 400 -11.00 4.45 43.16
CA ALA A 400 -11.69 5.71 43.50
C ALA A 400 -10.84 6.96 43.22
N GLN A 401 -9.50 6.82 43.14
CA GLN A 401 -8.56 7.88 42.82
C GLN A 401 -8.12 7.84 41.35
N LEU A 402 -8.66 6.92 40.54
CA LEU A 402 -8.42 6.83 39.11
C LEU A 402 -9.60 7.41 38.34
N GLU A 403 -9.30 8.37 37.48
CA GLU A 403 -10.23 8.95 36.53
C GLU A 403 -10.04 8.29 35.15
N ILE A 404 -11.14 7.79 34.59
CA ILE A 404 -11.18 7.17 33.28
C ILE A 404 -11.34 8.27 32.23
N LEU A 405 -10.36 8.40 31.33
CA LEU A 405 -10.48 9.25 30.15
C LEU A 405 -11.06 8.45 28.99
N SER A 406 -12.38 8.47 28.88
CA SER A 406 -13.09 7.78 27.80
C SER A 406 -13.64 8.76 26.77
N ALA A 407 -13.46 8.42 25.49
CA ALA A 407 -14.10 9.14 24.41
C ALA A 407 -15.62 9.07 24.51
N GLU A 408 -16.17 7.93 24.93
CA GLU A 408 -17.61 7.75 25.18
C GLU A 408 -18.10 8.72 26.25
N GLN A 409 -17.42 8.84 27.39
CA GLN A 409 -17.83 9.80 28.42
C GLN A 409 -17.83 11.25 27.89
N ALA A 410 -16.83 11.61 27.09
CA ALA A 410 -16.78 12.92 26.43
C ALA A 410 -17.92 13.12 25.42
N TRP A 411 -18.26 12.07 24.65
CA TRP A 411 -19.38 12.09 23.71
C TRP A 411 -20.73 12.21 24.42
N GLN A 412 -20.91 11.49 25.52
CA GLN A 412 -22.12 11.55 26.34
C GLN A 412 -22.28 12.93 26.98
N ALA A 413 -21.20 13.53 27.47
CA ALA A 413 -21.21 14.90 27.97
C ALA A 413 -21.58 15.91 26.86
N PHE A 414 -21.04 15.72 25.65
CA PHE A 414 -21.43 16.51 24.47
C PHE A 414 -22.93 16.37 24.17
N LEU A 415 -23.47 15.15 24.16
CA LEU A 415 -24.89 14.91 23.91
C LEU A 415 -25.78 15.50 25.02
N ARG A 416 -25.38 15.41 26.29
CA ARG A 416 -26.08 16.06 27.41
C ARG A 416 -26.12 17.57 27.23
N ALA A 417 -25.00 18.18 26.89
CA ALA A 417 -24.93 19.62 26.65
C ALA A 417 -25.77 20.05 25.43
N HIS A 418 -25.84 19.21 24.40
CA HIS A 418 -26.53 19.55 23.15
C HIS A 418 -28.05 19.30 23.19
N TYR A 419 -28.49 18.20 23.80
CA TYR A 419 -29.90 17.78 23.80
C TYR A 419 -30.60 17.96 25.15
N GLY A 420 -29.85 18.16 26.24
CA GLY A 420 -30.37 18.34 27.60
C GLY A 420 -30.89 17.05 28.25
N THR A 421 -31.84 16.36 27.61
CA THR A 421 -32.52 15.17 28.15
C THR A 421 -32.43 13.97 27.20
N GLU A 422 -32.49 12.77 27.76
CA GLU A 422 -32.51 11.50 27.02
C GLU A 422 -33.72 11.41 26.12
N LYS A 423 -34.87 11.97 26.55
CA LYS A 423 -36.10 12.01 25.75
C LYS A 423 -35.91 12.82 24.46
N ALA A 424 -35.24 13.97 24.54
CA ALA A 424 -34.94 14.80 23.37
C ALA A 424 -33.94 14.10 22.43
N LEU A 425 -32.91 13.46 22.98
CA LEU A 425 -31.95 12.67 22.21
C LEU A 425 -32.63 11.49 21.50
N ASN A 426 -33.43 10.72 22.22
CA ASN A 426 -34.19 9.58 21.69
C ASN A 426 -35.11 10.01 20.55
N ALA A 427 -35.81 11.15 20.68
CA ALA A 427 -36.63 11.71 19.61
C ALA A 427 -35.80 12.14 18.38
N ALA A 428 -34.63 12.75 18.59
CA ALA A 428 -33.76 13.21 17.51
C ALA A 428 -33.09 12.06 16.74
N TYR A 429 -32.65 11.03 17.46
CA TYR A 429 -31.87 9.91 16.92
C TYR A 429 -32.72 8.68 16.59
N GLY A 430 -33.96 8.61 17.09
CA GLY A 430 -34.78 7.40 17.01
C GLY A 430 -34.25 6.26 17.89
N TRP A 431 -33.49 6.60 18.93
CA TRP A 431 -33.00 5.65 19.93
C TRP A 431 -34.01 5.45 21.05
N GLN A 432 -33.76 4.42 21.86
CA GLN A 432 -34.51 4.09 23.06
C GLN A 432 -33.53 3.90 24.22
N LEU A 433 -32.76 4.94 24.52
CA LEU A 433 -31.81 4.93 25.64
C LEU A 433 -32.55 5.15 26.96
N ALA A 434 -32.17 4.39 27.99
CA ALA A 434 -32.62 4.63 29.36
C ALA A 434 -31.82 5.76 30.03
N ALA A 435 -30.53 5.87 29.70
CA ALA A 435 -29.62 6.89 30.22
C ALA A 435 -28.53 7.25 29.19
N PHE A 436 -27.86 8.39 29.38
CA PHE A 436 -26.82 8.84 28.45
C PHE A 436 -25.60 7.91 28.40
N ASP A 437 -25.29 7.16 29.46
CA ASP A 437 -24.20 6.17 29.50
C ASP A 437 -24.35 5.05 28.44
N GLU A 438 -25.56 4.78 27.97
CA GLU A 438 -25.85 3.86 26.87
C GLU A 438 -25.55 4.46 25.48
N ALA A 439 -25.38 5.78 25.36
CA ALA A 439 -25.17 6.44 24.07
C ALA A 439 -23.81 6.06 23.45
N ARG A 440 -23.83 5.30 22.35
CA ARG A 440 -22.64 4.95 21.55
C ARG A 440 -22.26 6.05 20.56
N PHE A 441 -21.09 5.92 19.96
CA PHE A 441 -20.76 6.68 18.76
C PHE A 441 -21.60 6.24 17.56
N PRO A 442 -22.11 7.19 16.74
CA PRO A 442 -22.78 6.87 15.50
C PRO A 442 -21.78 6.69 14.34
N THR A 443 -20.70 5.94 14.57
CA THR A 443 -19.60 5.76 13.61
C THR A 443 -20.07 5.10 12.32
N ARG A 444 -20.96 4.09 12.42
CA ARG A 444 -21.52 3.36 11.27
C ARG A 444 -22.40 4.26 10.41
N GLU A 445 -23.25 5.06 11.06
CA GLU A 445 -24.13 6.02 10.41
C GLU A 445 -23.31 7.13 9.74
N ALA A 446 -22.28 7.66 10.42
CA ALA A 446 -21.37 8.64 9.85
C ALA A 446 -20.60 8.09 8.63
N LEU A 447 -20.15 6.83 8.68
CA LEU A 447 -19.53 6.13 7.55
C LEU A 447 -20.50 6.00 6.38
N ALA A 448 -21.73 5.53 6.62
CA ALA A 448 -22.74 5.34 5.59
C ALA A 448 -23.15 6.66 4.92
N VAL A 449 -23.40 7.72 5.71
CA VAL A 449 -23.76 9.06 5.18
C VAL A 449 -22.59 9.66 4.40
N THR A 450 -21.37 9.53 4.90
CA THR A 450 -20.17 10.03 4.18
C THR A 450 -19.98 9.28 2.87
N PHE A 451 -20.11 7.95 2.87
CA PHE A 451 -20.08 7.12 1.67
C PHE A 451 -21.17 7.52 0.66
N ALA A 452 -22.39 7.78 1.11
CA ALA A 452 -23.48 8.17 0.23
C ALA A 452 -23.18 9.49 -0.52
N ARG A 453 -22.43 10.40 0.11
CA ARG A 453 -22.04 11.69 -0.49
C ARG A 453 -20.77 11.63 -1.33
N ARG A 454 -19.76 10.86 -0.90
CA ARG A 454 -18.39 10.89 -1.45
C ARG A 454 -17.92 9.54 -2.02
N GLY A 455 -18.71 8.47 -1.97
CA GLY A 455 -18.27 7.11 -2.28
C GLY A 455 -17.65 6.91 -3.67
N TRP A 456 -18.14 7.61 -4.70
CA TRP A 456 -17.50 7.61 -6.02
C TRP A 456 -16.18 8.38 -6.05
N ARG A 457 -16.15 9.57 -5.43
CA ARG A 457 -14.96 10.40 -5.32
C ARG A 457 -13.84 9.62 -4.62
N ASP A 458 -14.15 9.04 -3.47
CA ASP A 458 -13.17 8.32 -2.64
C ASP A 458 -12.70 7.02 -3.32
N PHE A 459 -13.59 6.34 -4.07
CA PHE A 459 -13.20 5.22 -4.92
C PHE A 459 -12.14 5.62 -5.97
N PHE A 460 -12.37 6.69 -6.73
CA PHE A 460 -11.42 7.13 -7.76
C PHE A 460 -10.13 7.67 -7.15
N ILE A 461 -10.21 8.43 -6.05
CA ILE A 461 -9.02 8.89 -5.31
C ILE A 461 -8.19 7.70 -4.85
N GLY A 462 -8.81 6.68 -4.25
CA GLY A 462 -8.13 5.48 -3.76
C GLY A 462 -7.54 4.60 -4.88
N ALA A 463 -8.19 4.55 -6.04
CA ALA A 463 -7.68 3.84 -7.21
C ALA A 463 -6.49 4.59 -7.85
N LEU A 464 -6.59 5.91 -8.02
CA LEU A 464 -5.55 6.74 -8.62
C LEU A 464 -4.35 6.95 -7.71
N SER A 465 -4.52 6.84 -6.38
CA SER A 465 -3.40 6.96 -5.44
C SER A 465 -2.37 5.84 -5.60
N ASN A 466 -2.75 4.68 -6.13
CA ASN A 466 -1.80 3.62 -6.53
C ASN A 466 -0.82 4.14 -7.59
N TYR A 467 -1.34 4.69 -8.69
CA TYR A 467 -0.51 5.25 -9.76
C TYR A 467 0.29 6.46 -9.31
N ARG A 468 -0.27 7.31 -8.44
CA ARG A 468 0.47 8.42 -7.84
C ARG A 468 1.66 7.90 -7.03
N THR A 469 1.46 6.90 -6.17
CA THR A 469 2.52 6.31 -5.35
C THR A 469 3.64 5.73 -6.23
N VAL A 470 3.25 4.97 -7.25
CA VAL A 470 4.18 4.40 -8.23
C VAL A 470 4.92 5.49 -9.00
N GLY A 471 4.22 6.53 -9.46
CA GLY A 471 4.84 7.64 -10.18
C GLY A 471 5.82 8.42 -9.32
N GLU A 472 5.47 8.64 -8.04
CA GLU A 472 6.35 9.24 -7.05
C GLU A 472 7.56 8.35 -6.71
N TYR A 473 7.43 7.03 -6.84
CA TYR A 473 8.53 6.10 -6.63
C TYR A 473 9.46 6.00 -7.86
N LEU A 474 8.89 5.86 -9.06
CA LEU A 474 9.61 5.55 -10.31
C LEU A 474 10.10 6.80 -11.05
N PHE A 475 9.22 7.77 -11.36
CA PHE A 475 9.58 8.91 -12.22
C PHE A 475 10.31 10.02 -11.48
N LEU A 476 9.99 10.14 -10.20
CA LEU A 476 10.56 11.14 -9.34
C LEU A 476 12.06 10.83 -9.06
N ARG A 477 12.54 9.58 -9.15
CA ARG A 477 13.99 9.26 -9.13
C ARG A 477 14.57 9.46 -10.54
N GLY A 478 14.79 10.72 -10.91
CA GLY A 478 14.93 11.24 -12.28
C GLY A 478 15.97 10.63 -13.23
N GLN A 479 16.76 9.63 -12.82
CA GLN A 479 17.71 8.94 -13.69
C GLN A 479 17.17 7.61 -14.25
N ALA A 480 16.12 7.02 -13.65
CA ALA A 480 15.62 5.70 -14.04
C ALA A 480 15.17 5.63 -15.51
N PHE A 481 14.39 6.63 -15.94
CA PHE A 481 13.89 6.70 -17.32
C PHE A 481 15.01 6.97 -18.32
N GLY A 482 15.91 7.92 -18.01
CA GLY A 482 17.07 8.23 -18.85
C GLY A 482 17.99 7.02 -19.02
N ASN A 483 18.25 6.29 -17.95
CA ASN A 483 19.05 5.05 -17.98
C ASN A 483 18.38 3.96 -18.83
N THR A 484 17.06 3.78 -18.68
CA THR A 484 16.31 2.81 -19.52
C THR A 484 16.36 3.20 -20.99
N VAL A 485 16.12 4.46 -21.33
CA VAL A 485 16.16 4.94 -22.72
C VAL A 485 17.56 4.76 -23.31
N LEU A 486 18.60 5.11 -22.55
CA LEU A 486 19.98 4.94 -22.98
C LEU A 486 20.32 3.47 -23.19
N LEU A 487 19.98 2.59 -22.24
CA LEU A 487 20.20 1.15 -22.38
C LEU A 487 19.50 0.60 -23.62
N VAL A 488 18.20 0.90 -23.77
CA VAL A 488 17.39 0.45 -24.92
C VAL A 488 17.99 0.93 -26.23
N LEU A 489 18.37 2.21 -26.32
CA LEU A 489 18.98 2.78 -27.52
C LEU A 489 20.28 2.06 -27.87
N LEU A 490 21.17 1.88 -26.90
CA LEU A 490 22.44 1.19 -27.10
C LEU A 490 22.24 -0.27 -27.51
N SER A 491 21.32 -0.99 -26.86
CA SER A 491 21.00 -2.38 -27.19
C SER A 491 20.41 -2.54 -28.60
N VAL A 492 19.50 -1.64 -29.00
CA VAL A 492 18.92 -1.65 -30.36
C VAL A 492 19.99 -1.32 -31.41
N LEU A 493 20.81 -0.30 -31.18
CA LEU A 493 21.90 0.06 -32.08
C LEU A 493 22.93 -1.06 -32.21
N ALA A 494 23.34 -1.67 -31.09
CA ALA A 494 24.23 -2.83 -31.11
C ALA A 494 23.63 -3.99 -31.91
N THR A 495 22.35 -4.28 -31.69
CA THR A 495 21.65 -5.38 -32.39
C THR A 495 21.56 -5.13 -33.89
N LEU A 496 21.24 -3.89 -34.30
CA LEU A 496 21.07 -3.51 -35.71
C LEU A 496 22.38 -3.27 -36.46
N THR A 497 23.51 -3.24 -35.76
CA THR A 497 24.83 -3.10 -36.39
C THR A 497 25.54 -4.45 -36.44
N VAL A 498 25.78 -5.08 -35.29
CA VAL A 498 26.64 -6.26 -35.18
C VAL A 498 26.00 -7.48 -35.83
N ASN A 499 24.73 -7.76 -35.55
CA ASN A 499 24.09 -8.98 -36.06
C ASN A 499 23.88 -8.95 -37.58
N PRO A 500 23.39 -7.86 -38.20
CA PRO A 500 23.31 -7.74 -39.66
C PRO A 500 24.67 -7.83 -40.34
N LEU A 501 25.74 -7.23 -39.79
CA LEU A 501 27.08 -7.33 -40.38
C LEU A 501 27.59 -8.78 -40.37
N ALA A 502 27.47 -9.47 -39.24
CA ALA A 502 27.87 -10.87 -39.13
C ALA A 502 27.06 -11.77 -40.06
N ALA A 503 25.73 -11.59 -40.11
CA ALA A 503 24.86 -12.35 -40.99
C ALA A 503 25.13 -12.07 -42.48
N TYR A 504 25.42 -10.82 -42.84
CA TYR A 504 25.75 -10.42 -44.21
C TYR A 504 27.04 -11.09 -44.67
N ALA A 505 28.07 -11.06 -43.82
CA ALA A 505 29.34 -11.69 -44.13
C ALA A 505 29.22 -13.21 -44.32
N LEU A 506 28.41 -13.88 -43.47
CA LEU A 506 28.14 -15.31 -43.56
C LEU A 506 27.27 -15.69 -44.77
N SER A 507 26.44 -14.77 -45.27
CA SER A 507 25.57 -14.98 -46.44
C SER A 507 26.29 -14.73 -47.76
N ARG A 508 27.11 -13.67 -47.84
CA ARG A 508 27.59 -13.13 -49.13
C ARG A 508 29.03 -13.44 -49.49
N PHE A 509 29.94 -13.57 -48.53
CA PHE A 509 31.36 -13.81 -48.84
C PHE A 509 31.72 -15.29 -49.08
N GLY A 510 30.74 -16.20 -49.12
CA GLY A 510 31.00 -17.62 -49.44
C GLY A 510 32.00 -18.29 -48.48
N LEU A 511 31.99 -17.91 -47.21
CA LEU A 511 32.92 -18.42 -46.20
C LEU A 511 32.84 -19.95 -46.12
N ARG A 512 33.94 -20.64 -46.40
CA ARG A 512 34.02 -22.13 -46.39
C ARG A 512 33.58 -22.76 -45.06
N SER A 513 33.65 -22.02 -43.96
CA SER A 513 33.26 -22.47 -42.61
C SER A 513 31.97 -21.83 -42.09
N ALA A 514 31.16 -21.19 -42.96
CA ALA A 514 29.95 -20.49 -42.53
C ALA A 514 29.00 -21.37 -41.72
N GLU A 515 28.80 -22.63 -42.14
CA GLU A 515 27.93 -23.59 -41.45
C GLU A 515 28.47 -23.97 -40.06
N LYS A 516 29.79 -24.12 -39.91
CA LYS A 516 30.42 -24.43 -38.62
C LYS A 516 30.31 -23.26 -37.65
N ILE A 517 30.52 -22.03 -38.14
CA ILE A 517 30.34 -20.81 -37.34
C ILE A 517 28.89 -20.71 -36.89
N LEU A 518 27.93 -20.95 -37.80
CA LEU A 518 26.51 -20.91 -37.49
C LEU A 518 26.12 -21.97 -36.46
N LEU A 519 26.61 -23.20 -36.61
CA LEU A 519 26.39 -24.29 -35.67
C LEU A 519 26.95 -23.94 -34.28
N PHE A 520 28.15 -23.37 -34.21
CA PHE A 520 28.74 -22.90 -32.95
C PHE A 520 27.86 -21.83 -32.28
N LEU A 521 27.42 -20.82 -33.03
CA LEU A 521 26.54 -19.77 -32.53
C LEU A 521 25.21 -20.34 -32.00
N LEU A 522 24.62 -21.31 -32.69
CA LEU A 522 23.40 -21.98 -32.24
C LEU A 522 23.64 -22.88 -31.02
N ALA A 523 24.77 -23.57 -30.95
CA ALA A 523 25.10 -24.45 -29.82
C ALA A 523 25.19 -23.68 -28.49
N THR A 524 25.62 -22.41 -28.51
CA THR A 524 25.63 -21.57 -27.29
C THR A 524 24.23 -21.32 -26.71
N MET A 525 23.18 -21.42 -27.54
CA MET A 525 21.80 -21.26 -27.09
C MET A 525 21.24 -22.47 -26.34
N ALA A 526 21.95 -23.61 -26.38
CA ALA A 526 21.56 -24.80 -25.61
C ALA A 526 21.74 -24.58 -24.09
N PHE A 527 22.57 -23.63 -23.68
CA PHE A 527 22.81 -23.32 -22.28
C PHE A 527 21.78 -22.31 -21.76
N PRO A 528 21.14 -22.57 -20.61
CA PRO A 528 20.27 -21.60 -19.96
C PRO A 528 21.04 -20.35 -19.53
N ALA A 529 20.45 -19.16 -19.69
CA ALA A 529 21.06 -17.88 -19.32
C ALA A 529 21.46 -17.82 -17.83
N ALA A 530 20.77 -18.54 -16.95
CA ALA A 530 21.12 -18.63 -15.52
C ALA A 530 22.49 -19.29 -15.28
N VAL A 531 22.89 -20.25 -16.12
CA VAL A 531 24.18 -20.94 -16.01
C VAL A 531 25.33 -20.03 -16.41
N THR A 532 25.11 -19.16 -17.41
CA THR A 532 26.12 -18.22 -17.89
C THR A 532 26.21 -16.94 -17.06
N ALA A 533 25.26 -16.69 -16.15
CA ALA A 533 25.21 -15.48 -15.33
C ALA A 533 26.43 -15.32 -14.39
N ILE A 534 26.82 -16.37 -13.66
CA ILE A 534 27.97 -16.30 -12.74
C ILE A 534 29.29 -16.08 -13.52
N PRO A 535 29.63 -16.89 -14.54
CA PRO A 535 30.83 -16.65 -15.34
C PRO A 535 30.82 -15.28 -16.03
N GLY A 536 29.67 -14.86 -16.55
CA GLY A 536 29.52 -13.53 -17.16
C GLY A 536 29.77 -12.41 -16.17
N PHE A 537 29.26 -12.51 -14.94
CA PHE A 537 29.51 -11.51 -13.89
C PHE A 537 31.00 -11.42 -13.55
N LEU A 538 31.67 -12.57 -13.38
CA LEU A 538 33.10 -12.61 -13.10
C LEU A 538 33.90 -11.96 -14.24
N LEU A 539 33.56 -12.27 -15.50
CA LEU A 539 34.20 -11.67 -16.67
C LEU A 539 34.04 -10.14 -16.70
N ILE A 540 32.82 -9.62 -16.51
CA ILE A 540 32.56 -8.17 -16.49
C ILE A 540 33.30 -7.49 -15.33
N ARG A 541 33.38 -8.14 -14.17
CA ARG A 541 34.16 -7.67 -13.02
C ARG A 541 35.64 -7.61 -13.34
N ASP A 542 36.20 -8.67 -13.91
CA ASP A 542 37.63 -8.77 -14.21
C ASP A 542 38.04 -7.80 -15.32
N LEU A 543 37.12 -7.47 -16.24
CA LEU A 543 37.28 -6.38 -17.23
C LEU A 543 37.13 -4.96 -16.63
N GLY A 544 36.77 -4.83 -15.34
CA GLY A 544 36.57 -3.53 -14.69
C GLY A 544 35.34 -2.76 -15.16
N LEU A 545 34.37 -3.44 -15.79
CA LEU A 545 33.21 -2.80 -16.44
C LEU A 545 31.96 -2.68 -15.55
N LEU A 546 32.04 -3.12 -14.28
CA LEU A 546 30.90 -3.03 -13.35
C LEU A 546 30.39 -1.59 -13.19
N ASN A 547 29.08 -1.46 -13.01
CA ASN A 547 28.38 -0.17 -12.92
C ASN A 547 28.51 0.72 -14.19
N THR A 548 28.61 0.11 -15.37
CA THR A 548 28.58 0.81 -16.67
C THR A 548 27.49 0.26 -17.57
N PHE A 549 27.06 1.04 -18.58
CA PHE A 549 26.14 0.52 -19.61
C PHE A 549 26.82 -0.53 -20.51
N ALA A 550 28.15 -0.52 -20.63
CA ALA A 550 28.88 -1.54 -21.38
C ALA A 550 28.68 -2.94 -20.77
N ALA A 551 28.65 -3.05 -19.44
CA ALA A 551 28.32 -4.30 -18.74
C ALA A 551 26.93 -4.85 -19.08
N LEU A 552 25.99 -4.00 -19.48
CA LEU A 552 24.63 -4.39 -19.85
C LEU A 552 24.52 -4.78 -21.32
N VAL A 553 25.22 -4.07 -22.20
CA VAL A 553 25.10 -4.21 -23.66
C VAL A 553 26.05 -5.25 -24.23
N LEU A 554 27.32 -5.29 -23.80
CA LEU A 554 28.34 -6.17 -24.38
C LEU A 554 27.98 -7.66 -24.38
N PRO A 555 27.42 -8.24 -23.29
CA PRO A 555 27.07 -9.66 -23.27
C PRO A 555 25.98 -10.04 -24.28
N THR A 556 25.16 -9.08 -24.70
CA THR A 556 24.02 -9.29 -25.63
C THR A 556 24.28 -8.72 -27.03
N LEU A 557 25.48 -8.19 -27.27
CA LEU A 557 25.86 -7.49 -28.50
C LEU A 557 25.77 -8.39 -29.73
N ALA A 558 26.21 -9.65 -29.61
CA ALA A 558 26.13 -10.66 -30.65
C ALA A 558 25.13 -11.75 -30.24
N SER A 559 24.14 -11.98 -31.08
CA SER A 559 23.08 -12.97 -30.84
C SER A 559 23.11 -14.02 -31.93
N GLY A 560 23.44 -15.27 -31.56
CA GLY A 560 23.45 -16.41 -32.48
C GLY A 560 22.11 -16.60 -33.20
N MET A 561 20.99 -16.47 -32.49
CA MET A 561 19.65 -16.52 -33.07
C MET A 561 19.42 -15.42 -34.11
N SER A 562 19.77 -14.18 -33.77
CA SER A 562 19.54 -13.03 -34.64
C SER A 562 20.36 -13.15 -35.91
N ILE A 563 21.63 -13.57 -35.80
CA ILE A 563 22.53 -13.83 -36.92
C ILE A 563 21.96 -14.95 -37.81
N PHE A 564 21.49 -16.05 -37.21
CA PHE A 564 20.89 -17.16 -37.94
C PHE A 564 19.66 -16.75 -38.75
N ILE A 565 18.71 -16.04 -38.11
CA ILE A 565 17.50 -15.57 -38.79
C ILE A 565 17.87 -14.60 -39.91
N LEU A 566 18.71 -13.60 -39.63
CA LEU A 566 19.10 -12.59 -40.62
C LEU A 566 19.82 -13.21 -41.82
N LYS A 567 20.70 -14.19 -41.59
CA LYS A 567 21.35 -14.94 -42.66
C LYS A 567 20.31 -15.61 -43.56
N GLY A 568 19.32 -16.30 -42.98
CA GLY A 568 18.26 -16.94 -43.77
C GLY A 568 17.46 -15.95 -44.63
N PHE A 569 17.18 -14.75 -44.11
CA PHE A 569 16.54 -13.68 -44.89
C PHE A 569 17.47 -13.12 -45.98
N PHE A 570 18.75 -12.91 -45.68
CA PHE A 570 19.71 -12.42 -46.64
C PHE A 570 19.91 -13.42 -47.77
N ASP A 571 20.02 -14.72 -47.49
CA ASP A 571 20.14 -15.78 -48.49
C ASP A 571 18.92 -15.87 -49.42
N GLY A 572 17.74 -15.47 -48.93
CA GLY A 572 16.50 -15.43 -49.71
C GLY A 572 16.36 -14.23 -50.66
N LEU A 573 17.27 -13.25 -50.61
CA LEU A 573 17.22 -12.09 -51.51
C LEU A 573 17.74 -12.44 -52.92
N PRO A 574 17.07 -11.99 -54.00
CA PRO A 574 17.44 -12.28 -55.38
C PRO A 574 18.89 -11.90 -55.66
N ARG A 575 19.70 -12.81 -56.20
CA ARG A 575 21.12 -12.58 -56.48
C ARG A 575 21.33 -11.56 -57.59
N GLU A 576 20.38 -11.47 -58.52
CA GLU A 576 20.40 -10.62 -59.70
C GLU A 576 20.49 -9.14 -59.32
N LEU A 577 19.89 -8.74 -58.20
CA LEU A 577 19.97 -7.36 -57.68
C LEU A 577 21.39 -6.98 -57.23
N TYR A 578 22.12 -7.96 -56.68
CA TYR A 578 23.49 -7.78 -56.23
C TYR A 578 24.46 -7.73 -57.42
N GLU A 579 24.25 -8.62 -58.40
CA GLU A 579 25.03 -8.65 -59.63
C GLU A 579 24.85 -7.36 -60.45
N ALA A 580 23.61 -6.88 -60.58
CA ALA A 580 23.33 -5.59 -61.23
C ALA A 580 24.04 -4.43 -60.53
N ALA A 581 23.98 -4.36 -59.20
CA ALA A 581 24.66 -3.30 -58.45
C ALA A 581 26.19 -3.39 -58.55
N ALA A 582 26.75 -4.60 -58.63
CA ALA A 582 28.17 -4.80 -58.84
C ALA A 582 28.61 -4.35 -60.26
N ILE A 583 27.79 -4.62 -61.28
CA ILE A 583 28.01 -4.13 -62.65
C ILE A 583 27.97 -2.59 -62.69
N ASP A 584 27.07 -1.97 -61.94
CA ASP A 584 26.99 -0.50 -61.77
C ASP A 584 28.15 0.11 -60.95
N GLY A 585 29.09 -0.72 -60.49
CA GLY A 585 30.27 -0.28 -59.74
C GLY A 585 30.00 0.08 -58.28
N ALA A 586 28.87 -0.36 -57.71
CA ALA A 586 28.56 -0.14 -56.30
C ALA A 586 29.54 -0.90 -55.40
N LYS A 587 30.10 -0.21 -54.39
CA LYS A 587 30.95 -0.85 -53.38
C LYS A 587 30.10 -1.76 -52.48
N GLU A 588 30.70 -2.81 -51.92
CA GLU A 588 30.00 -3.77 -51.06
C GLU A 588 29.24 -3.11 -49.88
N TRP A 589 29.82 -2.09 -49.26
CA TRP A 589 29.15 -1.30 -48.22
C TRP A 589 27.90 -0.55 -48.73
N GLN A 590 27.94 -0.06 -49.96
CA GLN A 590 26.80 0.59 -50.61
C GLN A 590 25.71 -0.43 -50.94
N ILE A 591 26.08 -1.62 -51.42
CA ILE A 591 25.16 -2.73 -51.68
C ILE A 591 24.47 -3.16 -50.38
N PHE A 592 25.22 -3.30 -49.29
CA PHE A 592 24.69 -3.60 -47.97
C PHE A 592 23.67 -2.54 -47.50
N LEU A 593 24.06 -1.26 -47.49
CA LEU A 593 23.22 -0.18 -46.96
C LEU A 593 22.03 0.20 -47.85
N ARG A 594 22.17 0.16 -49.18
CA ARG A 594 21.16 0.66 -50.13
C ARG A 594 20.27 -0.42 -50.72
N ILE A 595 20.69 -1.69 -50.69
CA ILE A 595 19.92 -2.81 -51.25
C ILE A 595 19.52 -3.76 -50.13
N THR A 596 20.49 -4.32 -49.40
CA THR A 596 20.21 -5.38 -48.43
C THR A 596 19.38 -4.91 -47.24
N LEU A 597 19.78 -3.83 -46.56
CA LEU A 597 19.07 -3.33 -45.39
C LEU A 597 17.63 -2.87 -45.72
N PRO A 598 17.37 -2.08 -46.78
CA PRO A 598 16.01 -1.67 -47.11
C PRO A 598 15.08 -2.85 -47.42
N MET A 599 15.58 -3.85 -48.15
CA MET A 599 14.80 -5.05 -48.48
C MET A 599 14.52 -5.94 -47.26
N THR A 600 15.36 -5.87 -46.23
CA THR A 600 15.22 -6.63 -44.97
C THR A 600 14.69 -5.80 -43.81
N THR A 601 14.23 -4.57 -44.06
CA THR A 601 13.60 -3.70 -43.05
C THR A 601 12.57 -4.42 -42.17
N PRO A 602 11.68 -5.27 -42.70
CA PRO A 602 10.70 -5.95 -41.86
C PRO A 602 11.31 -6.88 -40.81
N ILE A 603 12.37 -7.64 -41.15
CA ILE A 603 13.04 -8.53 -40.20
C ILE A 603 13.97 -7.77 -39.25
N LEU A 604 14.59 -6.68 -39.72
CA LEU A 604 15.36 -5.77 -38.87
C LEU A 604 14.48 -5.12 -37.81
N ALA A 605 13.24 -4.73 -38.16
CA ALA A 605 12.28 -4.20 -37.20
C ALA A 605 11.89 -5.22 -36.13
N VAL A 606 11.73 -6.50 -36.49
CA VAL A 606 11.48 -7.57 -35.52
C VAL A 606 12.68 -7.75 -34.58
N ASN A 607 13.91 -7.74 -35.09
CA ASN A 607 15.11 -7.81 -34.26
C ASN A 607 15.26 -6.58 -33.34
N ALA A 608 14.98 -5.38 -33.84
CA ALA A 608 14.97 -4.15 -33.04
C ALA A 608 13.94 -4.22 -31.92
N LEU A 609 12.74 -4.72 -32.21
CA LEU A 609 11.69 -4.91 -31.20
C LEU A 609 12.12 -5.93 -30.13
N ASN A 610 12.72 -7.05 -30.53
CA ASN A 610 13.22 -8.04 -29.58
C ASN A 610 14.31 -7.44 -28.68
N ALA A 611 15.26 -6.70 -29.26
CA ALA A 611 16.29 -5.98 -28.50
C ALA A 611 15.70 -4.97 -27.53
N PHE A 612 14.69 -4.21 -27.96
CA PHE A 612 13.93 -3.30 -27.10
C PHE A 612 13.30 -4.04 -25.93
N VAL A 613 12.54 -5.11 -26.19
CA VAL A 613 11.83 -5.88 -25.15
C VAL A 613 12.81 -6.49 -24.15
N HIS A 614 13.93 -7.06 -24.63
CA HIS A 614 14.96 -7.62 -23.76
C HIS A 614 15.61 -6.55 -22.88
N ALA A 615 16.07 -5.45 -23.47
CA ALA A 615 16.72 -4.36 -22.74
C ALA A 615 15.78 -3.65 -21.76
N TYR A 616 14.51 -3.49 -22.13
CA TYR A 616 13.51 -2.83 -21.29
C TYR A 616 13.14 -3.67 -20.06
N ASN A 617 13.15 -5.00 -20.19
CA ASN A 617 12.77 -5.94 -19.12
C ASN A 617 13.98 -6.50 -18.34
N SER A 618 15.22 -6.12 -18.66
CA SER A 618 16.43 -6.70 -18.08
C SER A 618 16.73 -6.19 -16.66
N TRP A 619 15.97 -6.64 -15.66
CA TRP A 619 16.22 -6.28 -14.25
C TRP A 619 17.23 -7.21 -13.57
N GLU A 620 17.20 -8.52 -13.84
CA GLU A 620 18.04 -9.52 -13.15
C GLU A 620 19.53 -9.26 -13.37
N TRP A 621 19.95 -9.23 -14.64
CA TRP A 621 21.33 -8.95 -15.01
C TRP A 621 21.77 -7.57 -14.53
N ALA A 622 20.92 -6.55 -14.72
CA ALA A 622 21.25 -5.18 -14.31
C ALA A 622 21.44 -5.04 -12.80
N LEU A 623 20.66 -5.75 -11.99
CA LEU A 623 20.81 -5.75 -10.54
C LEU A 623 22.11 -6.44 -10.08
N LEU A 624 22.60 -7.42 -10.83
CA LEU A 624 23.90 -8.07 -10.57
C LEU A 624 25.09 -7.16 -10.90
N VAL A 625 25.10 -6.53 -12.09
CA VAL A 625 26.28 -5.78 -12.58
C VAL A 625 26.26 -4.28 -12.28
N CYS A 626 25.10 -3.70 -12.01
CA CYS A 626 24.94 -2.29 -11.64
C CYS A 626 24.44 -2.17 -10.19
N GLN A 627 25.38 -2.17 -9.23
CA GLN A 627 25.06 -1.98 -7.82
C GLN A 627 24.80 -0.50 -7.45
N ARG A 628 25.36 0.46 -8.20
CA ARG A 628 25.12 1.89 -7.99
C ARG A 628 23.72 2.28 -8.48
N GLN A 629 22.88 2.78 -7.57
CA GLN A 629 21.52 3.22 -7.85
C GLN A 629 21.39 4.28 -8.95
N SER A 630 22.46 5.06 -9.20
CA SER A 630 22.49 6.06 -10.29
C SER A 630 22.47 5.44 -11.70
N HIS A 631 22.81 4.15 -11.84
CA HIS A 631 22.80 3.42 -13.11
C HIS A 631 21.62 2.45 -13.22
N TRP A 632 20.72 2.43 -12.23
CA TRP A 632 19.57 1.55 -12.27
C TRP A 632 18.58 1.96 -13.34
N THR A 633 18.09 0.98 -14.08
CA THR A 633 17.00 1.13 -15.05
C THR A 633 15.65 1.09 -14.35
N LEU A 634 14.61 1.50 -15.07
CA LEU A 634 13.22 1.41 -14.62
C LEU A 634 12.83 0.00 -14.16
N ALA A 635 13.30 -1.05 -14.83
CA ALA A 635 12.99 -2.44 -14.47
C ALA A 635 13.60 -2.83 -13.10
N VAL A 636 14.84 -2.39 -12.81
CA VAL A 636 15.49 -2.58 -11.51
C VAL A 636 14.73 -1.83 -10.42
N TRP A 637 14.34 -0.57 -10.67
CA TRP A 637 13.54 0.20 -9.73
C TRP A 637 12.17 -0.43 -9.48
N MET A 638 11.52 -0.96 -10.51
CA MET A 638 10.25 -1.65 -10.40
C MET A 638 10.35 -2.92 -9.55
N TYR A 639 11.40 -3.72 -9.76
CA TYR A 639 11.68 -4.89 -8.91
C TYR A 639 11.94 -4.46 -7.45
N GLN A 640 12.77 -3.45 -7.22
CA GLN A 640 13.03 -2.95 -5.87
C GLN A 640 11.76 -2.43 -5.19
N MET A 641 10.87 -1.80 -5.96
CA MET A 641 9.57 -1.34 -5.49
C MET A 641 8.68 -2.50 -5.09
N SER A 642 8.63 -3.57 -5.90
CA SER A 642 7.79 -4.75 -5.59
C SER A 642 8.22 -5.42 -4.29
N GLN A 643 9.52 -5.40 -3.97
CA GLN A 643 10.01 -5.88 -2.68
C GLN A 643 9.64 -4.94 -1.52
N GLN A 644 9.74 -3.61 -1.71
CA GLN A 644 9.42 -2.63 -0.66
C GLN A 644 7.91 -2.53 -0.36
N LEU A 645 7.08 -2.68 -1.39
CA LEU A 645 5.61 -2.62 -1.33
C LEU A 645 4.98 -4.02 -1.34
N ALA A 646 5.68 -5.05 -0.85
CA ALA A 646 5.17 -6.42 -0.79
C ALA A 646 3.83 -6.54 -0.02
N ASP A 647 3.62 -5.69 0.99
CA ASP A 647 2.37 -5.61 1.77
C ASP A 647 1.24 -4.84 1.05
N GLN A 648 1.53 -4.24 -0.12
CA GLN A 648 0.60 -3.46 -0.94
C GLN A 648 0.64 -3.92 -2.40
N PRO A 649 0.28 -5.19 -2.68
CA PRO A 649 0.45 -5.77 -4.00
C PRO A 649 -0.42 -5.08 -5.09
N TRP A 650 -1.52 -4.42 -4.72
CA TRP A 650 -2.32 -3.59 -5.64
C TRP A 650 -1.53 -2.38 -6.19
N ALA A 651 -0.66 -1.76 -5.38
CA ALA A 651 0.22 -0.69 -5.84
C ALA A 651 1.31 -1.22 -6.79
N VAL A 652 1.81 -2.44 -6.53
CA VAL A 652 2.75 -3.12 -7.42
C VAL A 652 2.11 -3.41 -8.79
N MET A 653 0.84 -3.84 -8.82
CA MET A 653 0.10 -4.05 -10.08
C MET A 653 -0.06 -2.75 -10.87
N ALA A 654 -0.31 -1.62 -10.20
CA ALA A 654 -0.31 -0.31 -10.86
C ALA A 654 1.05 0.04 -11.48
N GLY A 655 2.14 -0.35 -10.83
CA GLY A 655 3.49 -0.26 -11.38
C GLY A 655 3.67 -1.10 -12.64
N PHE A 656 3.23 -2.35 -12.64
CA PHE A 656 3.32 -3.19 -13.84
C PHE A 656 2.48 -2.65 -15.00
N VAL A 657 1.26 -2.15 -14.74
CA VAL A 657 0.44 -1.49 -15.76
C VAL A 657 1.20 -0.30 -16.37
N LEU A 658 1.72 0.58 -15.53
CA LEU A 658 2.45 1.78 -15.96
C LEU A 658 3.71 1.44 -16.77
N VAL A 659 4.53 0.50 -16.28
CA VAL A 659 5.75 0.03 -16.96
C VAL A 659 5.42 -0.71 -18.27
N SER A 660 4.23 -1.28 -18.42
CA SER A 660 3.82 -1.94 -19.67
C SER A 660 3.42 -0.95 -20.78
N ILE A 661 3.08 0.29 -20.45
CA ILE A 661 2.58 1.28 -21.42
C ILE A 661 3.60 1.54 -22.56
N PRO A 662 4.89 1.83 -22.29
CA PRO A 662 5.87 2.07 -23.37
C PRO A 662 5.99 0.88 -24.32
N THR A 663 6.03 -0.34 -23.80
CA THR A 663 6.08 -1.56 -24.61
C THR A 663 4.84 -1.71 -25.49
N ALA A 664 3.66 -1.42 -24.95
CA ALA A 664 2.41 -1.44 -25.71
C ALA A 664 2.40 -0.38 -26.84
N VAL A 665 2.89 0.83 -26.56
CA VAL A 665 3.01 1.91 -27.56
C VAL A 665 3.95 1.51 -28.69
N VAL A 666 5.13 0.98 -28.36
CA VAL A 666 6.11 0.51 -29.36
C VAL A 666 5.51 -0.63 -30.20
N PHE A 667 4.83 -1.59 -29.57
CA PHE A 667 4.16 -2.67 -30.28
C PHE A 667 3.09 -2.17 -31.25
N ILE A 668 2.19 -1.28 -30.81
CA ILE A 668 1.11 -0.71 -31.64
C ILE A 668 1.70 0.08 -32.82
N ALA A 669 2.80 0.80 -32.61
CA ALA A 669 3.50 1.51 -33.69
C ALA A 669 4.13 0.54 -34.69
N CYS A 670 4.73 -0.56 -34.23
CA CYS A 670 5.44 -1.53 -35.06
C CYS A 670 4.53 -2.63 -35.67
N GLN A 671 3.27 -2.78 -35.23
CA GLN A 671 2.40 -3.91 -35.59
C GLN A 671 2.29 -4.16 -37.11
N LYS A 672 2.17 -3.10 -37.92
CA LYS A 672 2.03 -3.21 -39.38
C LYS A 672 3.31 -3.74 -40.04
N ILE A 673 4.47 -3.40 -39.49
CA ILE A 673 5.78 -3.83 -39.99
C ILE A 673 6.04 -5.29 -39.59
N ILE A 674 5.71 -5.65 -38.35
CA ILE A 674 5.81 -7.04 -37.85
C ILE A 674 4.98 -7.99 -38.73
N LEU A 675 3.72 -7.62 -39.03
CA LEU A 675 2.84 -8.42 -39.88
C LEU A 675 3.40 -8.61 -41.30
N ARG A 676 4.15 -7.63 -41.83
CA ARG A 676 4.82 -7.73 -43.13
C ARG A 676 6.09 -8.59 -43.06
N GLY A 677 6.84 -8.55 -41.96
CA GLY A 677 8.10 -9.29 -41.82
C GLY A 677 7.96 -10.79 -41.60
N ILE A 678 6.79 -11.24 -41.11
CA ILE A 678 6.45 -12.66 -40.98
C ILE A 678 6.16 -13.29 -42.36
N VAL A 679 5.78 -12.47 -43.35
CA VAL A 679 5.53 -12.92 -44.72
C VAL A 679 6.82 -12.77 -45.51
N LEU A 680 7.52 -13.90 -45.76
CA LEU A 680 8.58 -13.94 -46.77
C LEU A 680 8.04 -13.35 -48.09
N PRO A 681 8.75 -12.41 -48.75
CA PRO A 681 8.38 -11.94 -50.07
C PRO A 681 8.35 -13.15 -51.01
N SER A 682 7.15 -13.64 -51.32
CA SER A 682 6.93 -14.54 -52.45
C SER A 682 6.86 -13.63 -53.66
N MET A 683 7.80 -13.76 -54.60
CA MET A 683 7.64 -13.10 -55.89
C MET A 683 6.31 -13.56 -56.52
N LYS A 684 5.63 -12.62 -57.17
CA LYS A 684 4.57 -12.92 -58.14
C LYS A 684 5.21 -13.17 -59.48
#